data_AF-A0A936WFC7-F1
#
_entry.id   AF-A0A936WFC7-F1
#
_cell.length_a   1.000
_cell.length_b   1.000
_cell.length_c   1.000
_cell.angle_alpha   90.00
_cell.angle_beta   90.00
_cell.angle_gamma   90.00
#
_symmetry.space_group_name_H-M   'P 1'
#
loop_
_entity.id
_entity.type
_entity.pdbx_description
1 polymer ?
#
loop_
_entity_poly.entity_id
_entity_poly.type
_entity_poly.pdbx_seq_one_letter_code
_entity_poly.pdbx_strand_id
1 'polypeptide(L)'
;MNQRLYPTGSRSVEEVVAFVQEEINAFLQKKENLTLSRNGHRFFVDKTEVVAASLLVQVFEEHGIQGVTFDAGCPGDEIRILVEGLSGKRFPDRSFADWLDTKKVTHIHVTDTRVMEVSGDEAVVAKGLSQFHSLESNQEMRASLKASLEYIDTIPEETMKATLRQHLAERLVLMEATLLKELFDADVGFGSGGASVLEDVLAALHQGKLLELLNETLRWELKLQTTGKGKEMEREHEKLKTMVLKLSKCASARKIPRAVYEKLAQRGLLETVPEYAAMETSQDLRMEVDRLIGLTDSEFIKGGGRGLAEMLGSLFAAGFQDRAKDVVQRVRSILLEGEATLRERAAQWARRFLPVLWTYLRDDLGDRLRDAFLTEAQEERAVPVVHEVLGALTDDFIHNYRARRTRTALEVAEKLCSLRGQKESLPKERPEISGACLKRALEELMDIVVEDIHSKENERQEAGRRLLSHVGDLAIPAFVKIVIDSRDRALRSLAAEQLGQYGVPGAKALASELNMGNTTYALLNVVSVLGTVGGEEILDGLGTLIHYPDPDLRHAIVRILARLPGDKSSELAVKFLGDKKESVRRLAADVLGDQRYKPAVMPLLRLLRQASVAEAETVCLVLGRLGDPSAAESLGRLLKEKNYLFSKDKSARETVRIRAAWALAQLGAAGQAQLLPYIGDSNPSVRDIALKGAS
;
A
#
# COMPACT_ATOMS: atom_id res chain seq x y z
N MET A 1 -7.64 -8.98 -20.63
CA MET A 1 -9.00 -8.62 -21.09
C MET A 1 -9.95 -9.68 -20.55
N ASN A 2 -11.16 -9.40 -20.08
CA ASN A 2 -12.00 -10.46 -19.51
C ASN A 2 -12.84 -11.11 -20.64
N GLN A 3 -12.66 -12.39 -20.95
CA GLN A 3 -13.45 -13.11 -21.96
C GLN A 3 -14.96 -13.15 -21.63
N ARG A 4 -15.33 -12.88 -20.38
CA ARG A 4 -16.75 -12.71 -19.99
C ARG A 4 -17.35 -11.38 -20.43
N LEU A 5 -16.53 -10.38 -20.74
CA LEU A 5 -16.95 -9.01 -21.09
C LEU A 5 -16.86 -8.74 -22.60
N TYR A 6 -15.93 -9.37 -23.31
CA TYR A 6 -15.73 -9.18 -24.76
C TYR A 6 -15.59 -10.54 -25.47
N PRO A 7 -16.50 -10.91 -26.39
CA PRO A 7 -16.39 -12.15 -27.15
C PRO A 7 -15.20 -12.13 -28.11
N THR A 8 -14.72 -13.32 -28.46
CA THR A 8 -13.64 -13.54 -29.44
C THR A 8 -14.03 -12.95 -30.80
N GLY A 9 -13.16 -12.08 -31.34
CA GLY A 9 -13.38 -11.34 -32.60
C GLY A 9 -14.12 -10.01 -32.46
N SER A 10 -14.38 -9.52 -31.24
CA SER A 10 -14.91 -8.15 -31.06
C SER A 10 -13.87 -7.10 -31.46
N ARG A 11 -14.33 -5.97 -32.03
CA ARG A 11 -13.47 -4.88 -32.49
C ARG A 11 -12.49 -4.38 -31.43
N SER A 12 -12.91 -4.31 -30.17
CA SER A 12 -12.03 -3.92 -29.06
C SER A 12 -10.92 -4.94 -28.79
N VAL A 13 -11.16 -6.23 -29.02
CA VAL A 13 -10.13 -7.28 -28.90
C VAL A 13 -9.15 -7.19 -30.07
N GLU A 14 -9.65 -6.95 -31.30
CA GLU A 14 -8.81 -6.76 -32.49
C GLU A 14 -7.88 -5.56 -32.36
N GLU A 15 -8.39 -4.43 -31.86
CA GLU A 15 -7.60 -3.21 -31.64
C GLU A 15 -6.50 -3.45 -30.59
N VAL A 16 -6.78 -4.20 -29.52
CA VAL A 16 -5.79 -4.56 -28.50
C VAL A 16 -4.74 -5.54 -29.04
N VAL A 17 -5.15 -6.57 -29.79
CA VAL A 17 -4.22 -7.53 -30.39
C VAL A 17 -3.29 -6.84 -31.38
N ALA A 18 -3.83 -5.95 -32.23
CA ALA A 18 -3.04 -5.18 -33.17
C ALA A 18 -2.03 -4.26 -32.47
N PHE A 19 -2.48 -3.54 -31.42
CA PHE A 19 -1.60 -2.69 -30.62
C PHE A 19 -0.47 -3.49 -29.94
N VAL A 20 -0.79 -4.62 -29.30
CA VAL A 20 0.20 -5.48 -28.64
C VAL A 20 1.19 -6.02 -29.68
N GLN A 21 0.71 -6.42 -30.86
CA GLN A 21 1.58 -6.89 -31.94
C GLN A 21 2.53 -5.80 -32.44
N GLU A 22 2.04 -4.57 -32.61
CA GLU A 22 2.85 -3.42 -33.04
C GLU A 22 3.96 -3.11 -32.03
N GLU A 23 3.64 -3.07 -30.73
CA GLU A 23 4.61 -2.79 -29.67
C GLU A 23 5.66 -3.92 -29.52
N ILE A 24 5.23 -5.18 -29.58
CA ILE A 24 6.15 -6.33 -29.55
C ILE A 24 7.10 -6.27 -30.74
N ASN A 25 6.58 -6.01 -31.94
CA ASN A 25 7.40 -5.91 -33.15
C ASN A 25 8.34 -4.70 -33.12
N ALA A 26 7.89 -3.54 -32.62
CA ALA A 26 8.72 -2.35 -32.46
C ALA A 26 9.88 -2.61 -31.49
N PHE A 27 9.65 -3.39 -30.43
CA PHE A 27 10.69 -3.79 -29.49
C PHE A 27 11.68 -4.80 -30.11
N LEU A 28 11.16 -5.79 -30.84
CA LEU A 28 11.94 -6.83 -31.52
C LEU A 28 12.72 -6.34 -32.76
N GLN A 29 12.47 -5.13 -33.24
CA GLN A 29 13.35 -4.49 -34.23
C GLN A 29 14.77 -4.22 -33.69
N LYS A 30 14.93 -4.15 -32.36
CA LYS A 30 16.21 -3.83 -31.69
C LYS A 30 16.84 -5.02 -30.96
N LYS A 31 16.12 -6.15 -30.84
CA LYS A 31 16.52 -7.35 -30.09
C LYS A 31 15.90 -8.60 -30.68
N GLU A 32 16.58 -9.74 -30.59
CA GLU A 32 16.12 -11.01 -31.19
C GLU A 32 14.85 -11.58 -30.52
N ASN A 33 14.66 -11.34 -29.22
CA ASN A 33 13.56 -11.88 -28.41
C ASN A 33 13.11 -10.85 -27.38
N LEU A 34 11.86 -10.96 -26.93
CA LEU A 34 11.28 -10.18 -25.84
C LEU A 34 10.78 -11.14 -24.77
N THR A 35 11.31 -11.07 -23.57
CA THR A 35 10.87 -11.90 -22.44
C THR A 35 10.14 -11.07 -21.40
N LEU A 36 8.89 -11.44 -21.15
CA LEU A 36 8.12 -11.01 -20.00
C LEU A 36 8.25 -12.06 -18.90
N SER A 37 8.69 -11.70 -17.70
CA SER A 37 8.86 -12.68 -16.62
C SER A 37 8.44 -12.15 -15.26
N ARG A 38 8.12 -13.08 -14.36
CA ARG A 38 7.73 -12.79 -12.98
C ARG A 38 8.76 -13.39 -12.03
N ASN A 39 9.09 -12.67 -10.95
CA ASN A 39 9.81 -13.23 -9.80
C ASN A 39 9.13 -12.74 -8.52
N GLY A 40 8.36 -13.62 -7.86
CA GLY A 40 7.49 -13.24 -6.75
C GLY A 40 6.44 -12.21 -7.17
N HIS A 41 6.39 -11.05 -6.49
CA HIS A 41 5.48 -9.95 -6.82
C HIS A 41 6.04 -8.94 -7.83
N ARG A 42 7.25 -9.17 -8.33
CA ARG A 42 7.93 -8.29 -9.29
C ARG A 42 7.77 -8.81 -10.70
N PHE A 43 7.57 -7.91 -11.64
CA PHE A 43 7.46 -8.22 -13.07
C PHE A 43 8.65 -7.63 -13.80
N PHE A 44 9.16 -8.33 -14.78
CA PHE A 44 10.33 -7.95 -15.55
C PHE A 44 10.00 -7.98 -17.05
N VAL A 45 10.52 -6.99 -17.76
CA VAL A 45 10.57 -6.96 -19.22
C VAL A 45 12.05 -6.96 -19.59
N ASP A 46 12.53 -8.04 -20.20
CA ASP A 46 13.95 -8.22 -20.54
C ASP A 46 14.90 -7.94 -19.37
N LYS A 47 14.58 -8.50 -18.19
CA LYS A 47 15.34 -8.34 -16.93
C LYS A 47 15.28 -6.95 -16.29
N THR A 48 14.50 -6.01 -16.85
CA THR A 48 14.23 -4.71 -16.22
C THR A 48 12.94 -4.78 -15.42
N GLU A 49 13.00 -4.48 -14.13
CA GLU A 49 11.82 -4.49 -13.26
C GLU A 49 10.83 -3.38 -13.66
N VAL A 50 9.55 -3.75 -13.79
CA VAL A 50 8.46 -2.83 -14.11
C VAL A 50 7.49 -2.77 -12.93
N VAL A 51 7.45 -1.60 -12.29
CA VAL A 51 6.74 -1.35 -11.03
C VAL A 51 5.20 -1.32 -11.20
N ALA A 52 4.70 -1.09 -12.42
CA ALA A 52 3.27 -0.92 -12.73
C ALA A 52 2.62 -2.15 -13.41
N ALA A 53 2.99 -3.37 -12.98
CA ALA A 53 2.56 -4.61 -13.64
C ALA A 53 1.83 -5.61 -12.71
N SER A 54 1.20 -5.13 -11.62
CA SER A 54 0.53 -5.96 -10.61
C SER A 54 -0.54 -6.90 -11.21
N LEU A 55 -1.26 -6.45 -12.24
CA LEU A 55 -2.23 -7.29 -12.96
C LEU A 55 -1.57 -8.43 -13.73
N LEU A 56 -0.42 -8.19 -14.38
CA LEU A 56 0.31 -9.23 -15.12
C LEU A 56 0.93 -10.25 -14.17
N VAL A 57 1.43 -9.80 -13.01
CA VAL A 57 1.89 -10.68 -11.92
C VAL A 57 0.77 -11.62 -11.49
N GLN A 58 -0.43 -11.10 -11.24
CA GLN A 58 -1.59 -11.90 -10.85
C GLN A 58 -2.01 -12.87 -11.96
N VAL A 59 -2.10 -12.43 -13.21
CA VAL A 59 -2.51 -13.27 -14.34
C VAL A 59 -1.51 -14.40 -14.58
N PHE A 60 -0.20 -14.12 -14.48
CA PHE A 60 0.85 -15.12 -14.61
C PHE A 60 0.81 -16.13 -13.46
N GLU A 61 0.57 -15.66 -12.23
CA GLU A 61 0.43 -16.53 -11.05
C GLU A 61 -0.82 -17.42 -11.10
N GLU A 62 -1.96 -16.87 -11.54
CA GLU A 62 -3.19 -17.63 -11.74
C GLU A 62 -2.99 -18.78 -12.73
N HIS A 63 -2.21 -18.56 -13.80
CA HIS A 63 -1.96 -19.54 -14.86
C HIS A 63 -0.69 -20.37 -14.66
N GLY A 64 0.09 -20.14 -13.59
CA GLY A 64 1.33 -20.88 -13.33
C GLY A 64 2.48 -20.54 -14.29
N ILE A 65 2.52 -19.31 -14.80
CA ILE A 65 3.50 -18.84 -15.78
C ILE A 65 4.64 -18.10 -15.06
N GLN A 66 5.88 -18.47 -15.35
CA GLN A 66 7.09 -17.74 -14.90
C GLN A 66 7.58 -16.75 -15.93
N GLY A 67 7.42 -17.08 -17.22
CA GLY A 67 7.76 -16.16 -18.29
C GLY A 67 7.09 -16.51 -19.61
N VAL A 68 6.97 -15.49 -20.46
CA VAL A 68 6.51 -15.58 -21.84
C VAL A 68 7.55 -14.89 -22.70
N THR A 69 8.10 -15.62 -23.67
CA THR A 69 9.08 -15.11 -24.63
C THR A 69 8.46 -15.06 -26.01
N PHE A 70 8.61 -13.92 -26.67
CA PHE A 70 8.13 -13.68 -28.03
C PHE A 70 9.30 -13.66 -29.00
N ASP A 71 9.16 -14.41 -30.11
CA ASP A 71 10.10 -14.40 -31.22
C ASP A 71 9.73 -13.32 -32.26
N ALA A 72 10.73 -12.85 -33.00
CA ALA A 72 10.54 -11.88 -34.08
C ALA A 72 9.55 -12.39 -35.15
N GLY A 73 8.61 -11.52 -35.55
CA GLY A 73 7.60 -11.88 -36.56
C GLY A 73 6.37 -12.62 -36.01
N CYS A 74 6.14 -12.57 -34.69
CA CYS A 74 4.98 -13.19 -34.05
C CYS A 74 3.64 -12.76 -34.72
N PRO A 75 2.85 -13.71 -35.25
CA PRO A 75 1.60 -13.39 -35.95
C PRO A 75 0.49 -13.00 -34.96
N GLY A 76 -0.39 -12.09 -35.37
CA GLY A 76 -1.47 -11.58 -34.52
C GLY A 76 -2.44 -12.67 -34.05
N ASP A 77 -2.58 -13.76 -34.81
CA ASP A 77 -3.39 -14.91 -34.41
C ASP A 77 -2.79 -15.69 -33.23
N GLU A 78 -1.47 -15.75 -33.09
CA GLU A 78 -0.83 -16.35 -31.91
C GLU A 78 -0.97 -15.46 -30.68
N ILE A 79 -0.84 -14.14 -30.84
CA ILE A 79 -1.10 -13.16 -29.77
C ILE A 79 -2.55 -13.25 -29.31
N ARG A 80 -3.49 -13.42 -30.24
CA ARG A 80 -4.90 -13.65 -29.94
C ARG A 80 -5.09 -14.92 -29.11
N ILE A 81 -4.48 -16.03 -29.51
CA ILE A 81 -4.52 -17.30 -28.75
C ILE A 81 -3.94 -17.12 -27.34
N LEU A 82 -2.83 -16.40 -27.20
CA LEU A 82 -2.23 -16.08 -25.90
C LEU A 82 -3.20 -15.26 -25.03
N VAL A 83 -3.74 -14.16 -25.56
CA VAL A 83 -4.71 -13.31 -24.85
C VAL A 83 -5.95 -14.11 -24.46
N GLU A 84 -6.45 -14.98 -25.34
CA GLU A 84 -7.57 -15.86 -25.04
C GLU A 84 -7.26 -16.81 -23.88
N GLY A 85 -6.08 -17.44 -23.89
CA GLY A 85 -5.64 -18.32 -22.83
C GLY A 85 -5.53 -17.62 -21.48
N LEU A 86 -4.88 -16.45 -21.44
CA LEU A 86 -4.68 -15.66 -20.21
C LEU A 86 -5.98 -15.05 -19.67
N SER A 87 -7.03 -15.01 -20.49
CA SER A 87 -8.34 -14.46 -20.14
C SER A 87 -9.35 -15.52 -19.67
N GLY A 88 -8.95 -16.81 -19.71
CA GLY A 88 -9.77 -17.97 -19.38
C GLY A 88 -9.76 -18.37 -17.89
N LYS A 89 -10.31 -19.55 -17.57
CA LYS A 89 -10.19 -20.17 -16.23
C LYS A 89 -8.92 -21.02 -16.16
N ARG A 90 -8.40 -21.21 -14.94
CA ARG A 90 -7.29 -22.15 -14.63
C ARG A 90 -7.46 -23.50 -15.33
N PHE A 91 -6.39 -24.00 -15.91
CA PHE A 91 -6.32 -25.30 -16.58
C PHE A 91 -6.09 -26.40 -15.54
N PRO A 92 -7.10 -27.20 -15.14
CA PRO A 92 -6.97 -28.12 -14.02
C PRO A 92 -6.20 -29.39 -14.39
N ASP A 93 -6.22 -29.80 -15.67
CA ASP A 93 -5.70 -31.08 -16.14
C ASP A 93 -4.45 -30.96 -17.05
N ARG A 94 -3.94 -29.74 -17.30
CA ARG A 94 -2.75 -29.48 -18.14
C ARG A 94 -2.14 -28.11 -17.82
N SER A 95 -0.87 -27.89 -18.13
CA SER A 95 -0.22 -26.59 -17.95
C SER A 95 -0.57 -25.59 -19.06
N PHE A 96 -0.23 -24.30 -18.88
CA PHE A 96 -0.54 -23.26 -19.87
C PHE A 96 0.26 -23.46 -21.16
N ALA A 97 1.53 -23.84 -21.05
CA ALA A 97 2.36 -24.22 -22.18
C ALA A 97 1.79 -25.43 -22.91
N ASP A 98 1.37 -26.49 -22.19
CA ASP A 98 0.74 -27.66 -22.83
C ASP A 98 -0.54 -27.28 -23.60
N TRP A 99 -1.30 -26.30 -23.08
CA TRP A 99 -2.48 -25.79 -23.76
C TRP A 99 -2.11 -25.01 -25.03
N LEU A 100 -1.09 -24.15 -24.99
CA LEU A 100 -0.59 -23.43 -26.18
C LEU A 100 -0.04 -24.40 -27.24
N ASP A 101 0.63 -25.47 -26.82
CA ASP A 101 1.12 -26.53 -27.71
C ASP A 101 -0.05 -27.19 -28.46
N THR A 102 -1.19 -27.43 -27.79
CA THR A 102 -2.40 -27.96 -28.46
C THR A 102 -2.99 -27.01 -29.50
N LYS A 103 -2.66 -25.71 -29.43
CA LYS A 103 -3.08 -24.67 -30.37
C LYS A 103 -2.07 -24.44 -31.49
N LYS A 104 -0.96 -25.19 -31.52
CA LYS A 104 0.11 -25.09 -32.54
C LYS A 104 0.73 -23.68 -32.63
N VAL A 105 0.87 -23.01 -31.49
CA VAL A 105 1.58 -21.73 -31.36
C VAL A 105 3.08 -21.99 -31.50
N THR A 106 3.81 -21.21 -32.31
CA THR A 106 5.24 -21.49 -32.60
C THR A 106 6.19 -20.32 -32.31
N HIS A 107 5.68 -19.09 -32.17
CA HIS A 107 6.46 -17.87 -31.95
C HIS A 107 6.31 -17.31 -30.53
N ILE A 108 5.55 -18.00 -29.67
CA ILE A 108 5.36 -17.64 -28.27
C ILE A 108 5.74 -18.85 -27.42
N HIS A 109 6.77 -18.68 -26.61
CA HIS A 109 7.29 -19.73 -25.73
C HIS A 109 6.95 -19.39 -24.30
N VAL A 110 6.30 -20.32 -23.60
CA VAL A 110 5.95 -20.14 -22.19
C VAL A 110 6.85 -20.99 -21.32
N THR A 111 7.42 -20.36 -20.30
CA THR A 111 8.07 -21.05 -19.20
C THR A 111 7.05 -21.21 -18.08
N ASP A 112 6.48 -22.41 -17.96
CA ASP A 112 5.56 -22.74 -16.87
C ASP A 112 6.33 -23.06 -15.59
N THR A 113 5.64 -22.98 -14.45
CA THR A 113 5.91 -23.89 -13.33
C THR A 113 5.52 -25.30 -13.74
N ARG A 114 6.23 -25.90 -14.70
CA ARG A 114 6.19 -27.36 -14.81
C ARG A 114 6.75 -27.89 -13.50
N VAL A 115 6.00 -28.84 -12.93
CA VAL A 115 6.53 -29.87 -12.06
C VAL A 115 7.64 -30.55 -12.86
N MET A 116 8.82 -29.95 -12.87
CA MET A 116 10.04 -30.72 -12.97
C MET A 116 9.98 -31.70 -11.81
N GLU A 117 10.48 -32.91 -12.01
CA GLU A 117 10.96 -33.70 -10.89
C GLU A 117 11.98 -32.83 -10.15
N VAL A 118 11.46 -32.07 -9.20
CA VAL A 118 12.23 -31.40 -8.19
C VAL A 118 12.85 -32.55 -7.44
N SER A 119 14.17 -32.72 -7.55
CA SER A 119 14.91 -33.51 -6.55
C SER A 119 14.33 -33.12 -5.19
N GLY A 120 13.93 -34.11 -4.38
CA GLY A 120 13.07 -33.88 -3.20
C GLY A 120 13.49 -32.68 -2.35
N ASP A 121 14.78 -32.41 -2.35
CA ASP A 121 15.57 -31.24 -2.03
C ASP A 121 14.85 -29.88 -2.20
N GLU A 122 14.54 -29.45 -3.41
CA GLU A 122 14.05 -28.08 -3.69
C GLU A 122 12.57 -27.89 -3.30
N ALA A 123 11.77 -28.95 -3.29
CA ALA A 123 10.35 -28.91 -2.90
C ALA A 123 10.18 -28.83 -1.38
N VAL A 124 11.08 -29.49 -0.63
CA VAL A 124 11.22 -29.38 0.82
C VAL A 124 11.64 -27.97 1.20
N VAL A 125 12.61 -27.40 0.47
CA VAL A 125 13.06 -26.01 0.61
C VAL A 125 11.90 -25.04 0.36
N ALA A 126 11.20 -25.14 -0.76
CA ALA A 126 10.09 -24.23 -1.10
C ALA A 126 8.90 -24.31 -0.12
N LYS A 127 8.56 -25.51 0.36
CA LYS A 127 7.48 -25.72 1.33
C LYS A 127 7.82 -25.13 2.70
N GLY A 128 9.05 -25.31 3.19
CA GLY A 128 9.54 -24.64 4.39
C GLY A 128 9.60 -23.12 4.19
N LEU A 129 10.03 -22.68 3.01
CA LEU A 129 10.20 -21.26 2.71
C LEU A 129 8.89 -20.48 2.52
N SER A 130 7.82 -21.15 2.06
CA SER A 130 6.49 -20.53 1.89
C SER A 130 5.81 -20.16 3.22
N GLN A 131 6.27 -20.71 4.34
CA GLN A 131 5.76 -20.38 5.68
C GLN A 131 6.35 -19.06 6.25
N PHE A 132 7.27 -18.40 5.54
CA PHE A 132 7.93 -17.17 5.99
C PHE A 132 7.33 -15.86 5.45
N HIS A 133 6.22 -15.89 4.69
CA HIS A 133 5.72 -14.71 3.98
C HIS A 133 4.90 -13.69 4.80
N SER A 134 4.82 -13.82 6.14
CA SER A 134 4.08 -12.86 6.98
C SER A 134 4.67 -12.75 8.39
N LEU A 135 5.88 -12.21 8.49
CA LEU A 135 6.49 -11.92 9.78
C LEU A 135 6.32 -10.43 10.09
N GLU A 136 5.20 -10.09 10.73
CA GLU A 136 4.88 -8.72 11.14
C GLU A 136 5.28 -8.46 12.61
N SER A 137 5.60 -9.52 13.38
CA SER A 137 5.99 -9.41 14.80
C SER A 137 7.05 -10.44 15.25
N ASN A 138 7.76 -10.12 16.34
CA ASN A 138 8.73 -11.01 17.00
C ASN A 138 8.12 -12.37 17.40
N GLN A 139 6.85 -12.42 17.81
CA GLN A 139 6.21 -13.67 18.23
C GLN A 139 5.91 -14.61 17.04
N GLU A 140 5.48 -14.06 15.91
CA GLU A 140 5.24 -14.82 14.68
C GLU A 140 6.53 -15.35 14.08
N MET A 141 7.61 -14.55 14.14
CA MET A 141 8.95 -14.97 13.72
C MET A 141 9.42 -16.17 14.53
N ARG A 142 9.31 -16.11 15.87
CA ARG A 142 9.71 -17.23 16.74
C ARG A 142 8.94 -18.50 16.43
N ALA A 143 7.61 -18.41 16.29
CA ALA A 143 6.77 -19.57 16.01
C ALA A 143 7.10 -20.20 14.64
N SER A 144 7.28 -19.37 13.61
CA SER A 144 7.62 -19.81 12.25
C SER A 144 9.03 -20.41 12.17
N LEU A 145 10.01 -19.75 12.80
CA LEU A 145 11.38 -20.25 12.85
C LEU A 145 11.46 -21.57 13.61
N LYS A 146 10.79 -21.67 14.77
CA LYS A 146 10.76 -22.91 15.54
C LYS A 146 10.13 -24.06 14.77
N ALA A 147 8.99 -23.83 14.11
CA ALA A 147 8.34 -24.84 13.27
C ALA A 147 9.24 -25.29 12.11
N SER A 148 10.04 -24.37 11.57
CA SER A 148 10.99 -24.66 10.50
C SER A 148 12.18 -25.50 10.99
N LEU A 149 12.73 -25.20 12.17
CA LEU A 149 13.79 -26.00 12.77
C LEU A 149 13.29 -27.41 13.13
N GLU A 150 12.09 -27.52 13.70
CA GLU A 150 11.44 -28.80 13.99
C GLU A 150 11.24 -29.61 12.71
N TYR A 151 10.80 -28.97 11.62
CA TYR A 151 10.68 -29.63 10.33
C TYR A 151 12.04 -30.11 9.79
N ILE A 152 13.07 -29.26 9.81
CA ILE A 152 14.43 -29.64 9.37
C ILE A 152 14.93 -30.86 10.18
N ASP A 153 14.68 -30.90 11.48
CA ASP A 153 15.11 -32.01 12.33
C ASP A 153 14.38 -33.33 12.01
N THR A 154 13.18 -33.28 11.41
CA THR A 154 12.43 -34.48 10.96
C THR A 154 12.96 -35.10 9.67
N ILE A 155 13.84 -34.41 8.94
CA ILE A 155 14.41 -34.89 7.69
C ILE A 155 15.42 -36.02 7.99
N PRO A 156 15.43 -37.16 7.27
CA PRO A 156 16.37 -38.24 7.57
C PRO A 156 17.77 -38.01 6.99
N GLU A 157 17.89 -37.24 5.90
CA GLU A 157 19.15 -37.02 5.19
C GLU A 157 19.93 -35.81 5.74
N GLU A 158 21.14 -36.03 6.27
CA GLU A 158 21.95 -34.98 6.91
C GLU A 158 22.48 -33.90 5.95
N THR A 159 22.83 -34.28 4.72
CA THR A 159 23.21 -33.34 3.65
C THR A 159 22.07 -32.38 3.35
N MET A 160 20.84 -32.87 3.34
CA MET A 160 19.65 -32.06 3.14
C MET A 160 19.41 -31.07 4.28
N LYS A 161 19.57 -31.52 5.52
CA LYS A 161 19.45 -30.65 6.71
C LYS A 161 20.43 -29.49 6.65
N ALA A 162 21.68 -29.78 6.29
CA ALA A 162 22.73 -28.76 6.21
C ALA A 162 22.38 -27.69 5.15
N THR A 163 21.98 -28.10 3.94
CA THR A 163 21.58 -27.18 2.87
C THR A 163 20.38 -26.30 3.26
N LEU A 164 19.37 -26.89 3.89
CA LEU A 164 18.19 -26.15 4.36
C LEU A 164 18.52 -25.13 5.46
N ARG A 165 19.40 -25.51 6.41
CA ARG A 165 19.86 -24.58 7.45
C ARG A 165 20.68 -23.44 6.87
N GLN A 166 21.53 -23.71 5.88
CA GLN A 166 22.29 -22.67 5.20
C GLN A 166 21.37 -21.65 4.49
N HIS A 167 20.36 -22.11 3.74
CA HIS A 167 19.41 -21.20 3.10
C HIS A 167 18.55 -20.42 4.10
N LEU A 168 18.18 -21.05 5.22
CA LEU A 168 17.52 -20.36 6.32
C LEU A 168 18.41 -19.25 6.88
N ALA A 169 19.69 -19.53 7.10
CA ALA A 169 20.67 -18.56 7.58
C ALA A 169 20.85 -17.38 6.59
N GLU A 170 21.00 -17.66 5.30
CA GLU A 170 21.13 -16.63 4.25
C GLU A 170 19.92 -15.69 4.23
N ARG A 171 18.71 -16.20 4.47
CA ARG A 171 17.50 -15.35 4.57
C ARG A 171 17.43 -14.57 5.87
N LEU A 172 17.77 -15.19 7.00
CA LEU A 172 17.79 -14.52 8.29
C LEU A 172 18.74 -13.31 8.26
N VAL A 173 19.89 -13.41 7.60
CA VAL A 173 20.85 -12.29 7.42
C VAL A 173 20.22 -11.06 6.74
N LEU A 174 19.16 -11.23 5.94
CA LEU A 174 18.46 -10.14 5.26
C LEU A 174 17.39 -9.46 6.13
N MET A 175 17.05 -10.03 7.29
CA MET A 175 16.03 -9.49 8.20
C MET A 175 16.53 -8.30 9.01
N GLU A 176 15.61 -7.53 9.60
CA GLU A 176 15.95 -6.42 10.50
C GLU A 176 16.76 -6.89 11.74
N ALA A 177 17.64 -6.03 12.24
CA ALA A 177 18.50 -6.32 13.39
C ALA A 177 17.74 -6.68 14.67
N THR A 178 16.58 -6.06 14.90
CA THR A 178 15.70 -6.29 16.06
C THR A 178 15.14 -7.71 16.09
N LEU A 179 14.79 -8.25 14.93
CA LEU A 179 14.33 -9.63 14.76
C LEU A 179 15.51 -10.61 14.91
N LEU A 180 16.66 -10.29 14.30
CA LEU A 180 17.88 -11.09 14.43
C LEU A 180 18.41 -11.19 15.87
N LYS A 181 18.20 -10.15 16.70
CA LYS A 181 18.59 -10.14 18.11
C LYS A 181 18.08 -11.38 18.86
N GLU A 182 16.89 -11.85 18.51
CA GLU A 182 16.23 -12.95 19.22
C GLU A 182 16.96 -14.28 19.06
N LEU A 183 17.73 -14.46 17.97
CA LEU A 183 18.55 -15.65 17.75
C LEU A 183 19.70 -15.78 18.75
N PHE A 184 20.12 -14.66 19.35
CA PHE A 184 21.23 -14.64 20.29
C PHE A 184 20.80 -14.95 21.73
N ASP A 185 19.49 -14.97 22.01
CA ASP A 185 18.94 -15.19 23.34
C ASP A 185 18.68 -16.69 23.56
N ALA A 186 19.45 -17.29 24.47
CA ALA A 186 19.37 -18.71 24.80
C ALA A 186 18.05 -19.12 25.46
N ASP A 187 17.31 -18.17 26.05
CA ASP A 187 16.03 -18.42 26.72
C ASP A 187 14.85 -18.56 25.72
N VAL A 188 15.08 -18.33 24.43
CA VAL A 188 14.01 -18.28 23.41
C VAL A 188 13.54 -19.68 22.96
N GLY A 189 14.27 -20.75 23.33
CA GLY A 189 13.72 -22.12 23.26
C GLY A 189 13.55 -22.69 21.85
N PHE A 190 14.51 -22.43 20.96
CA PHE A 190 14.58 -22.98 19.61
C PHE A 190 15.01 -24.46 19.53
N GLY A 191 15.20 -25.14 20.67
CA GLY A 191 15.65 -26.54 20.72
C GLY A 191 17.11 -26.74 20.29
N SER A 192 17.53 -28.00 20.09
CA SER A 192 18.90 -28.36 19.72
C SER A 192 19.35 -27.79 18.36
N GLY A 193 18.41 -27.53 17.44
CA GLY A 193 18.69 -26.94 16.12
C GLY A 193 18.91 -25.43 16.13
N GLY A 194 18.55 -24.70 17.20
CA GLY A 194 18.72 -23.25 17.25
C GLY A 194 20.17 -22.79 17.32
N ALA A 195 21.03 -23.58 17.98
CA ALA A 195 22.46 -23.26 18.09
C ALA A 195 23.19 -23.38 16.75
N SER A 196 22.89 -24.42 15.97
CA SER A 196 23.50 -24.63 14.65
C SER A 196 23.08 -23.57 13.64
N VAL A 197 21.80 -23.16 13.65
CA VAL A 197 21.34 -22.08 12.75
C VAL A 197 21.95 -20.73 13.13
N LEU A 198 22.17 -20.44 14.41
CA LEU A 198 22.93 -19.26 14.79
C LEU A 198 24.38 -19.31 14.26
N GLU A 199 25.03 -20.47 14.31
CA GLU A 199 26.38 -20.64 13.74
C GLU A 199 26.39 -20.40 12.22
N ASP A 200 25.40 -20.95 11.51
CA ASP A 200 25.25 -20.74 10.06
C ASP A 200 24.98 -19.27 9.72
N VAL A 201 24.14 -18.58 10.51
CA VAL A 201 23.91 -17.13 10.37
C VAL A 201 25.20 -16.35 10.59
N LEU A 202 25.94 -16.66 11.66
CA LEU A 202 27.21 -16.00 11.98
C LEU A 202 28.27 -16.22 10.88
N ALA A 203 28.24 -17.38 10.20
CA ALA A 203 29.09 -17.68 9.06
C ALA A 203 28.67 -16.92 7.79
N ALA A 204 27.37 -16.72 7.58
CA ALA A 204 26.81 -15.99 6.43
C ALA A 204 26.86 -14.44 6.56
N LEU A 205 27.20 -13.91 7.74
CA LEU A 205 27.26 -12.46 7.96
C LEU A 205 28.36 -11.80 7.11
N HIS A 206 27.95 -10.92 6.20
CA HIS A 206 28.82 -10.01 5.46
C HIS A 206 29.13 -8.74 6.29
N GLN A 207 30.19 -8.01 5.92
CA GLN A 207 30.70 -6.85 6.66
C GLN A 207 29.63 -5.79 6.97
N GLY A 208 28.80 -5.45 5.98
CA GLY A 208 27.74 -4.44 6.14
C GLY A 208 26.73 -4.81 7.22
N LYS A 209 26.17 -6.03 7.16
CA LYS A 209 25.22 -6.50 8.16
C LYS A 209 25.83 -6.66 9.55
N LEU A 210 27.08 -7.10 9.63
CA LEU A 210 27.80 -7.19 10.90
C LEU A 210 27.97 -5.80 11.55
N LEU A 211 28.33 -4.79 10.75
CA LEU A 211 28.46 -3.41 11.22
C LEU A 211 27.11 -2.86 11.71
N GLU A 212 26.03 -3.11 10.97
CA GLU A 212 24.67 -2.77 11.38
C GLU A 212 24.32 -3.38 12.75
N LEU A 213 24.52 -4.69 12.92
CA LEU A 213 24.22 -5.40 14.18
C LEU A 213 25.02 -4.86 15.37
N LEU A 214 26.32 -4.59 15.20
CA LEU A 214 27.16 -4.04 16.25
C LEU A 214 26.72 -2.61 16.65
N ASN A 215 26.34 -1.78 15.68
CA ASN A 215 25.83 -0.43 15.94
C ASN A 215 24.44 -0.45 16.60
N GLU A 216 23.54 -1.34 16.18
CA GLU A 216 22.25 -1.54 16.83
C GLU A 216 22.41 -2.04 18.27
N THR A 217 23.40 -2.91 18.51
CA THR A 217 23.71 -3.37 19.87
C THR A 217 24.14 -2.21 20.77
N LEU A 218 24.95 -1.27 20.26
CA LEU A 218 25.28 -0.03 20.97
C LEU A 218 24.05 0.84 21.26
N ARG A 219 23.08 0.92 20.33
CA ARG A 219 21.81 1.64 20.53
C ARG A 219 20.96 0.99 21.61
N TRP A 220 20.84 -0.34 21.61
CA TRP A 220 20.09 -1.08 22.63
C TRP A 220 20.69 -0.90 24.02
N GLU A 221 22.03 -0.91 24.12
CA GLU A 221 22.74 -0.65 25.37
C GLU A 221 22.50 0.77 25.89
N LEU A 222 22.55 1.77 25.01
CA LEU A 222 22.23 3.15 25.39
C LEU A 222 20.79 3.26 25.91
N LYS A 223 19.83 2.61 25.24
CA LYS A 223 18.44 2.59 25.69
C LYS A 223 18.33 1.94 27.07
N LEU A 224 18.94 0.77 27.28
CA LEU A 224 18.96 0.07 28.57
C LEU A 224 19.52 0.95 29.69
N GLN A 225 20.58 1.71 29.44
CA GLN A 225 21.16 2.65 30.41
C GLN A 225 20.23 3.82 30.77
N THR A 226 19.40 4.26 29.83
CA THR A 226 18.47 5.38 30.05
C THR A 226 17.12 4.97 30.65
N THR A 227 16.62 3.76 30.32
CA THR A 227 15.27 3.32 30.69
C THR A 227 15.23 2.15 31.67
N GLY A 228 16.31 1.37 31.78
CA GLY A 228 16.36 0.15 32.58
C GLY A 228 16.55 0.42 34.08
N LYS A 229 16.02 -0.46 34.94
CA LYS A 229 16.20 -0.41 36.39
C LYS A 229 16.42 -1.82 36.97
N GLY A 230 17.36 -1.93 37.91
CA GLY A 230 17.56 -3.14 38.72
C GLY A 230 18.07 -4.36 37.94
N LYS A 231 17.72 -5.55 38.42
CA LYS A 231 18.25 -6.84 37.93
C LYS A 231 17.90 -7.18 36.47
N GLU A 232 16.82 -6.60 35.94
CA GLU A 232 16.42 -6.83 34.54
C GLU A 232 17.35 -6.13 33.55
N MET A 233 17.83 -4.93 33.91
CA MET A 233 18.84 -4.21 33.14
C MET A 233 20.16 -4.98 33.10
N GLU A 234 20.63 -5.49 34.24
CA GLU A 234 21.86 -6.30 34.34
C GLU A 234 21.77 -7.56 33.47
N ARG A 235 20.60 -8.23 33.48
CA ARG A 235 20.35 -9.42 32.65
C ARG A 235 20.41 -9.10 31.15
N GLU A 236 19.75 -8.02 30.72
CA GLU A 236 19.76 -7.62 29.31
C GLU A 236 21.15 -7.13 28.85
N HIS A 237 21.89 -6.46 29.72
CA HIS A 237 23.28 -6.08 29.44
C HIS A 237 24.18 -7.30 29.18
N GLU A 238 24.08 -8.34 30.02
CA GLU A 238 24.84 -9.59 29.82
C GLU A 238 24.45 -10.32 28.52
N LYS A 239 23.18 -10.27 28.12
CA LYS A 239 22.76 -10.79 26.81
C LYS A 239 23.43 -10.03 25.66
N LEU A 240 23.48 -8.70 25.73
CA LEU A 240 24.16 -7.89 24.72
C LEU A 240 25.67 -8.17 24.69
N LYS A 241 26.32 -8.32 25.85
CA LYS A 241 27.74 -8.72 25.96
C LYS A 241 27.98 -10.06 25.26
N THR A 242 27.12 -11.04 25.50
CA THR A 242 27.18 -12.37 24.87
C THR A 242 27.01 -12.29 23.35
N MET A 243 26.07 -11.47 22.87
CA MET A 243 25.84 -11.24 21.45
C MET A 243 27.08 -10.63 20.78
N VAL A 244 27.63 -9.56 21.37
CA VAL A 244 28.82 -8.87 20.85
C VAL A 244 30.02 -9.82 20.80
N LEU A 245 30.21 -10.67 21.81
CA LEU A 245 31.29 -11.65 21.84
C LEU A 245 31.19 -12.69 20.71
N LYS A 246 29.97 -13.08 20.30
CA LYS A 246 29.77 -13.97 19.15
C LYS A 246 30.02 -13.25 17.83
N LEU A 247 29.48 -12.03 17.68
CA LEU A 247 29.64 -11.20 16.48
C LEU A 247 31.10 -10.82 16.22
N SER A 248 31.87 -10.52 17.28
CA SER A 248 33.28 -10.16 17.14
C SER A 248 34.14 -11.32 16.63
N LYS A 249 33.69 -12.58 16.75
CA LYS A 249 34.41 -13.77 16.29
C LYS A 249 34.06 -14.20 14.86
N CYS A 250 33.07 -13.57 14.22
CA CYS A 250 32.69 -13.89 12.84
C CYS A 250 33.82 -13.67 11.84
N ALA A 251 33.79 -14.37 10.70
CA ALA A 251 34.79 -14.23 9.65
C ALA A 251 34.93 -12.78 9.13
N SER A 252 33.83 -12.05 9.07
CA SER A 252 33.78 -10.65 8.63
C SER A 252 34.27 -9.64 9.69
N ALA A 253 34.51 -10.07 10.94
CA ALA A 253 34.85 -9.19 12.06
C ALA A 253 36.18 -8.43 11.86
N ARG A 254 37.13 -9.00 11.13
CA ARG A 254 38.40 -8.35 10.78
C ARG A 254 38.24 -7.12 9.89
N LYS A 255 37.12 -7.02 9.17
CA LYS A 255 36.78 -5.90 8.28
C LYS A 255 36.02 -4.79 8.99
N ILE A 256 35.70 -4.97 10.27
CA ILE A 256 34.97 -3.96 11.06
C ILE A 256 35.98 -2.92 11.58
N PRO A 257 35.66 -1.62 11.49
CA PRO A 257 36.55 -0.58 11.97
C PRO A 257 36.85 -0.69 13.47
N ARG A 258 38.10 -0.44 13.85
CA ARG A 258 38.56 -0.49 15.25
C ARG A 258 37.73 0.40 16.18
N ALA A 259 37.30 1.56 15.72
CA ALA A 259 36.49 2.51 16.49
C ALA A 259 35.16 1.91 17.00
N VAL A 260 34.58 0.95 16.27
CA VAL A 260 33.34 0.26 16.70
C VAL A 260 33.63 -0.63 17.92
N TYR A 261 34.73 -1.39 17.88
CA TYR A 261 35.16 -2.22 19.01
C TYR A 261 35.57 -1.39 20.22
N GLU A 262 36.19 -0.23 20.02
CA GLU A 262 36.51 0.70 21.10
C GLU A 262 35.26 1.22 21.80
N LYS A 263 34.22 1.61 21.05
CA LYS A 263 32.92 2.02 21.62
C LYS A 263 32.26 0.88 22.42
N LEU A 264 32.30 -0.34 21.89
CA LEU A 264 31.75 -1.51 22.59
C LEU A 264 32.50 -1.78 23.89
N ALA A 265 33.83 -1.65 23.89
CA ALA A 265 34.64 -1.82 25.08
C ALA A 265 34.39 -0.72 26.13
N GLN A 266 34.29 0.54 25.71
CA GLN A 266 33.93 1.66 26.59
C GLN A 266 32.57 1.47 27.27
N ARG A 267 31.65 0.75 26.62
CA ARG A 267 30.31 0.45 27.15
C ARG A 267 30.26 -0.85 27.97
N GLY A 268 31.38 -1.52 28.19
CA GLY A 268 31.43 -2.78 28.94
C GLY A 268 30.92 -4.02 28.19
N LEU A 269 30.52 -3.86 26.92
CA LEU A 269 30.04 -4.97 26.08
C LEU A 269 31.17 -5.83 25.50
N LEU A 270 32.40 -5.34 25.56
CA LEU A 270 33.62 -6.04 25.20
C LEU A 270 34.68 -5.77 26.28
N GLU A 271 35.42 -6.81 26.68
CA GLU A 271 36.46 -6.65 27.71
C GLU A 271 37.70 -5.95 27.14
N THR A 272 38.08 -6.31 25.91
CA THR A 272 39.22 -5.72 25.19
C THR A 272 38.90 -5.60 23.71
N VAL A 273 39.54 -4.61 23.06
CA VAL A 273 39.45 -4.42 21.60
C VAL A 273 40.24 -5.53 20.91
N PRO A 274 39.67 -6.27 19.94
CA PRO A 274 40.38 -7.37 19.30
C PRO A 274 41.64 -6.91 18.54
N GLU A 275 42.75 -7.64 18.69
CA GLU A 275 44.04 -7.28 18.08
C GLU A 275 44.01 -7.22 16.54
N TYR A 276 43.16 -8.04 15.92
CA TYR A 276 42.98 -8.08 14.45
C TYR A 276 42.14 -6.93 13.89
N ALA A 277 41.55 -6.08 14.74
CA ALA A 277 40.83 -4.91 14.27
C ALA A 277 41.83 -3.95 13.61
N ALA A 278 41.80 -3.91 12.27
CA ALA A 278 42.80 -3.24 11.46
C ALA A 278 43.05 -1.80 11.94
N MET A 279 44.32 -1.48 12.19
CA MET A 279 44.79 -0.10 12.09
C MET A 279 44.90 0.18 10.59
N GLU A 280 43.90 0.81 9.97
CA GLU A 280 44.18 1.55 8.73
C GLU A 280 45.38 2.47 9.00
N THR A 281 46.29 2.65 8.04
CA THR A 281 47.48 3.52 8.17
C THR A 281 47.03 4.96 8.41
N SER A 282 46.81 5.22 9.68
CA SER A 282 46.10 6.33 10.27
C SER A 282 46.82 7.67 10.02
N GLN A 283 48.09 7.60 9.61
CA GLN A 283 48.96 8.74 9.35
C GLN A 283 48.71 9.40 7.98
N ASP A 284 48.44 8.62 6.92
CA ASP A 284 48.22 9.17 5.57
C ASP A 284 46.89 9.92 5.48
N LEU A 285 45.83 9.34 6.04
CA LEU A 285 44.51 9.97 6.17
C LEU A 285 44.54 11.29 6.94
N ARG A 286 45.34 11.37 8.02
CA ARG A 286 45.51 12.62 8.77
C ARG A 286 46.21 13.70 7.96
N MET A 287 47.30 13.36 7.28
CA MET A 287 48.03 14.32 6.44
C MET A 287 47.19 14.81 5.27
N GLU A 288 46.38 13.91 4.68
CA GLU A 288 45.47 14.27 3.60
C GLU A 288 44.38 15.24 4.06
N VAL A 289 43.78 15.00 5.22
CA VAL A 289 42.78 15.92 5.80
C VAL A 289 43.39 17.26 6.18
N ASP A 290 44.58 17.28 6.80
CA ASP A 290 45.25 18.51 7.18
C ASP A 290 45.58 19.37 5.94
N ARG A 291 46.01 18.71 4.85
CA ARG A 291 46.20 19.37 3.56
C ARG A 291 44.89 19.92 3.00
N LEU A 292 43.81 19.13 3.03
CA LEU A 292 42.51 19.52 2.49
C LEU A 292 41.89 20.70 3.25
N ILE A 293 41.91 20.67 4.59
CA ILE A 293 41.37 21.75 5.43
C ILE A 293 42.12 23.07 5.18
N GLY A 294 43.42 22.99 4.90
CA GLY A 294 44.28 24.13 4.60
C GLY A 294 44.06 24.76 3.20
N LEU A 295 43.24 24.16 2.33
CA LEU A 295 42.94 24.71 1.02
C LEU A 295 41.98 25.91 1.11
N THR A 296 42.01 26.76 0.08
CA THR A 296 41.00 27.82 -0.10
C THR A 296 39.61 27.21 -0.30
N ASP A 297 38.53 27.94 -0.02
CA ASP A 297 37.15 27.42 -0.15
C ASP A 297 36.86 26.89 -1.56
N SER A 298 37.31 27.60 -2.59
CA SER A 298 37.17 27.17 -3.98
C SER A 298 37.94 25.87 -4.25
N GLU A 299 39.17 25.74 -3.76
CA GLU A 299 40.00 24.54 -3.94
C GLU A 299 39.50 23.35 -3.12
N PHE A 300 39.01 23.57 -1.91
CA PHE A 300 38.44 22.52 -1.07
C PHE A 300 37.19 21.93 -1.72
N ILE A 301 36.27 22.79 -2.16
CA ILE A 301 35.00 22.39 -2.79
C ILE A 301 35.23 21.81 -4.21
N LYS A 302 36.20 22.33 -4.99
CA LYS A 302 36.55 21.81 -6.34
C LYS A 302 37.46 20.57 -6.29
N GLY A 303 38.36 20.51 -5.33
CA GLY A 303 39.44 19.52 -5.20
C GLY A 303 39.06 18.27 -4.41
N GLY A 304 37.89 18.25 -3.75
CA GLY A 304 37.39 17.10 -2.98
C GLY A 304 37.06 15.82 -3.77
N GLY A 305 37.26 15.78 -5.09
CA GLY A 305 37.06 14.58 -5.92
C GLY A 305 35.69 13.91 -5.75
N ARG A 306 35.61 12.58 -5.99
CA ARG A 306 34.39 11.77 -5.83
C ARG A 306 34.05 11.40 -4.37
N GLY A 307 34.88 11.76 -3.37
CA GLY A 307 34.92 10.99 -2.13
C GLY A 307 34.92 11.74 -0.80
N LEU A 308 34.60 13.04 -0.68
CA LEU A 308 34.59 13.69 0.65
C LEU A 308 33.71 12.94 1.68
N ALA A 309 32.59 12.36 1.24
CA ALA A 309 31.75 11.51 2.09
C ALA A 309 32.41 10.16 2.41
N GLU A 310 33.12 9.56 1.45
CA GLU A 310 33.90 8.33 1.65
C GLU A 310 35.03 8.56 2.64
N MET A 311 35.80 9.64 2.46
CA MET A 311 36.84 10.09 3.37
C MET A 311 36.27 10.36 4.76
N LEU A 312 35.14 11.06 4.86
CA LEU A 312 34.46 11.27 6.15
C LEU A 312 34.13 9.93 6.83
N GLY A 313 33.66 8.94 6.05
CA GLY A 313 33.45 7.57 6.51
C GLY A 313 34.74 6.90 6.99
N SER A 314 35.83 7.01 6.24
CA SER A 314 37.15 6.49 6.63
C SER A 314 37.69 7.15 7.89
N LEU A 315 37.48 8.47 8.08
CA LEU A 315 37.88 9.16 9.31
C LEU A 315 37.13 8.66 10.53
N PHE A 316 35.81 8.46 10.42
CA PHE A 316 35.05 7.87 11.52
C PHE A 316 35.45 6.41 11.78
N ALA A 317 35.66 5.62 10.72
CA ALA A 317 36.15 4.25 10.82
C ALA A 317 37.50 4.18 11.55
N ALA A 318 38.42 5.08 11.21
CA ALA A 318 39.75 5.19 11.81
C ALA A 318 39.77 5.89 13.19
N GLY A 319 38.62 6.31 13.72
CA GLY A 319 38.52 6.94 15.05
C GLY A 319 38.92 8.42 15.10
N PHE A 320 39.12 9.08 13.96
CA PHE A 320 39.51 10.49 13.86
C PHE A 320 38.33 11.44 13.96
N GLN A 321 37.64 11.42 15.11
CA GLN A 321 36.41 12.18 15.35
C GLN A 321 36.59 13.69 15.20
N ASP A 322 37.73 14.24 15.64
CA ASP A 322 38.01 15.68 15.55
C ASP A 322 38.25 16.13 14.11
N ARG A 323 39.03 15.36 13.34
CA ARG A 323 39.27 15.65 11.93
C ARG A 323 38.03 15.48 11.07
N ALA A 324 37.23 14.47 11.35
CA ALA A 324 35.92 14.31 10.71
C ALA A 324 35.00 15.50 11.00
N LYS A 325 35.00 15.99 12.24
CA LYS A 325 34.28 17.21 12.63
C LYS A 325 34.82 18.44 11.89
N ASP A 326 36.14 18.59 11.75
CA ASP A 326 36.75 19.70 11.02
C ASP A 326 36.28 19.74 9.55
N VAL A 327 36.24 18.57 8.88
CA VAL A 327 35.72 18.45 7.50
C VAL A 327 34.26 18.87 7.40
N VAL A 328 33.42 18.39 8.33
CA VAL A 328 31.99 18.76 8.37
C VAL A 328 31.81 20.25 8.65
N GLN A 329 32.57 20.82 9.59
CA GLN A 329 32.53 22.25 9.91
C GLN A 329 33.00 23.11 8.74
N ARG A 330 34.01 22.66 7.98
CA ARG A 330 34.49 23.38 6.80
C ARG A 330 33.41 23.46 5.72
N VAL A 331 32.75 22.36 5.40
CA VAL A 331 31.62 22.35 4.46
C VAL A 331 30.47 23.23 4.98
N ARG A 332 30.14 23.14 6.27
CA ARG A 332 29.09 23.95 6.90
C ARG A 332 29.39 25.46 6.84
N SER A 333 30.63 25.88 7.10
CA SER A 333 31.02 27.29 7.00
C SER A 333 30.89 27.80 5.57
N ILE A 334 31.35 27.03 4.58
CA ILE A 334 31.22 27.42 3.17
C ILE A 334 29.75 27.48 2.75
N LEU A 335 28.88 26.60 3.27
CA LEU A 335 27.44 26.66 3.03
C LEU A 335 26.79 27.95 3.55
N LEU A 336 27.22 28.44 4.73
CA LEU A 336 26.61 29.63 5.35
C LEU A 336 27.22 30.94 4.85
N GLU A 337 28.53 30.97 4.63
CA GLU A 337 29.30 32.22 4.44
C GLU A 337 29.91 32.33 3.03
N GLY A 338 29.88 31.26 2.24
CA GLY A 338 30.51 31.20 0.93
C GLY A 338 29.76 31.97 -0.16
N GLU A 339 30.43 32.19 -1.28
CA GLU A 339 29.79 32.72 -2.49
C GLU A 339 28.76 31.74 -3.05
N ALA A 340 27.72 32.24 -3.74
CA ALA A 340 26.58 31.43 -4.21
C ALA A 340 26.96 30.13 -4.95
N THR A 341 27.99 30.18 -5.81
CA THR A 341 28.44 29.01 -6.58
C THR A 341 29.15 27.95 -5.72
N LEU A 342 29.79 28.37 -4.63
CA LEU A 342 30.42 27.47 -3.67
C LEU A 342 29.39 26.91 -2.69
N ARG A 343 28.39 27.71 -2.30
CA ARG A 343 27.28 27.29 -1.43
C ARG A 343 26.48 26.14 -2.02
N GLU A 344 26.20 26.14 -3.32
CA GLU A 344 25.50 25.03 -3.98
C GLU A 344 26.24 23.71 -3.78
N ARG A 345 27.54 23.71 -4.07
CA ARG A 345 28.34 22.48 -3.98
C ARG A 345 28.65 22.10 -2.53
N ALA A 346 28.71 23.07 -1.62
CA ALA A 346 28.75 22.81 -0.18
C ALA A 346 27.44 22.17 0.31
N ALA A 347 26.27 22.62 -0.15
CA ALA A 347 24.98 22.02 0.16
C ALA A 347 24.91 20.56 -0.31
N GLN A 348 25.37 20.28 -1.55
CA GLN A 348 25.47 18.92 -2.08
C GLN A 348 26.34 18.01 -1.21
N TRP A 349 27.51 18.49 -0.76
CA TRP A 349 28.39 17.73 0.12
C TRP A 349 27.78 17.52 1.50
N ALA A 350 27.24 18.56 2.11
CA ALA A 350 26.58 18.49 3.41
C ALA A 350 25.43 17.47 3.38
N ARG A 351 24.63 17.46 2.31
CA ARG A 351 23.57 16.46 2.10
C ARG A 351 24.13 15.03 2.00
N ARG A 352 25.23 14.83 1.25
CA ARG A 352 25.94 13.54 1.14
C ARG A 352 26.59 13.08 2.44
N PHE A 353 26.89 13.99 3.37
CA PHE A 353 27.43 13.63 4.68
C PHE A 353 26.36 13.02 5.59
N LEU A 354 25.09 13.39 5.44
CA LEU A 354 24.02 12.93 6.34
C LEU A 354 23.97 11.38 6.50
N PRO A 355 23.96 10.56 5.44
CA PRO A 355 23.97 9.10 5.59
C PRO A 355 25.20 8.55 6.32
N VAL A 356 26.37 9.17 6.11
CA VAL A 356 27.61 8.80 6.80
C VAL A 356 27.48 9.12 8.29
N LEU A 357 26.99 10.31 8.63
CA LEU A 357 26.79 10.72 10.02
C LEU A 357 25.79 9.81 10.76
N TRP A 358 24.68 9.45 10.12
CA TRP A 358 23.71 8.51 10.69
C TRP A 358 24.29 7.11 10.90
N THR A 359 25.10 6.62 9.94
CA THR A 359 25.78 5.32 10.02
C THR A 359 26.73 5.25 11.22
N TYR A 360 27.44 6.35 11.52
CA TYR A 360 28.40 6.42 12.63
C TYR A 360 27.83 7.02 13.93
N LEU A 361 26.51 7.24 14.00
CA LEU A 361 25.79 7.79 15.15
C LEU A 361 26.30 9.16 15.59
N ARG A 362 26.61 10.03 14.63
CA ARG A 362 27.09 11.41 14.86
C ARG A 362 25.95 12.41 14.73
N ASP A 363 24.92 12.22 15.55
CA ASP A 363 23.74 13.08 15.60
C ASP A 363 24.11 14.53 15.91
N ASP A 364 25.12 14.74 16.75
CA ASP A 364 25.65 16.07 17.09
C ASP A 364 26.15 16.86 15.87
N LEU A 365 26.68 16.18 14.85
CA LEU A 365 27.11 16.80 13.60
C LEU A 365 25.95 16.90 12.61
N GLY A 366 25.05 15.90 12.60
CA GLY A 366 23.81 15.93 11.82
C GLY A 366 22.94 17.12 12.20
N ASP A 367 22.75 17.36 13.50
CA ASP A 367 21.98 18.48 14.04
C ASP A 367 22.60 19.83 13.65
N ARG A 368 23.93 19.98 13.70
CA ARG A 368 24.61 21.21 13.25
C ARG A 368 24.45 21.47 11.76
N LEU A 369 24.40 20.42 10.94
CA LEU A 369 24.09 20.55 9.52
C LEU A 369 22.62 20.90 9.31
N ARG A 370 21.70 20.27 10.06
CA ARG A 370 20.28 20.62 10.06
C ARG A 370 20.07 22.10 10.38
N ASP A 371 20.72 22.64 11.41
CA ASP A 371 20.62 24.06 11.77
C ASP A 371 21.08 24.96 10.62
N ALA A 372 22.18 24.59 9.94
CA ALA A 372 22.66 25.32 8.78
C ALA A 372 21.66 25.24 7.61
N PHE A 373 21.10 24.06 7.35
CA PHE A 373 20.07 23.88 6.33
C PHE A 373 18.79 24.67 6.65
N LEU A 374 18.34 24.69 7.90
CA LEU A 374 17.16 25.46 8.32
C LEU A 374 17.36 26.97 8.13
N THR A 375 18.59 27.44 8.36
CA THR A 375 18.99 28.84 8.15
C THR A 375 18.96 29.17 6.65
N GLU A 376 19.70 28.42 5.83
CA GLU A 376 19.75 28.65 4.38
C GLU A 376 18.39 28.44 3.70
N ALA A 377 17.57 27.50 4.16
CA ALA A 377 16.23 27.29 3.62
C ALA A 377 15.37 28.56 3.69
N GLN A 378 15.59 29.40 4.71
CA GLN A 378 14.87 30.65 4.92
C GLN A 378 15.48 31.83 4.16
N GLU A 379 16.81 31.96 4.15
CA GLU A 379 17.50 33.19 3.72
C GLU A 379 18.04 33.13 2.28
N GLU A 380 18.31 31.92 1.77
CA GLU A 380 18.97 31.72 0.49
C GLU A 380 18.15 32.23 -0.69
N ARG A 381 18.82 32.87 -1.66
CA ARG A 381 18.23 33.44 -2.87
C ARG A 381 18.56 32.64 -4.14
N ALA A 382 19.64 31.86 -4.13
CA ALA A 382 20.04 31.03 -5.25
C ALA A 382 19.21 29.75 -5.29
N VAL A 383 18.38 29.61 -6.33
CA VAL A 383 17.49 28.45 -6.54
C VAL A 383 18.22 27.10 -6.44
N PRO A 384 19.43 26.89 -7.03
CA PRO A 384 20.13 25.61 -6.91
C PRO A 384 20.48 25.24 -5.47
N VAL A 385 20.85 26.23 -4.65
CA VAL A 385 21.18 26.01 -3.24
C VAL A 385 19.91 25.69 -2.45
N VAL A 386 18.81 26.42 -2.69
CA VAL A 386 17.50 26.13 -2.07
C VAL A 386 17.06 24.69 -2.37
N HIS A 387 17.24 24.22 -3.60
CA HIS A 387 16.90 22.85 -3.99
C HIS A 387 17.67 21.81 -3.17
N GLU A 388 18.98 21.97 -3.03
CA GLU A 388 19.81 21.03 -2.27
C GLU A 388 19.53 21.08 -0.76
N VAL A 389 19.35 22.28 -0.21
CA VAL A 389 19.07 22.48 1.21
C VAL A 389 17.71 21.90 1.60
N LEU A 390 16.66 22.17 0.83
CA LEU A 390 15.33 21.59 1.09
C LEU A 390 15.35 20.06 0.89
N GLY A 391 16.09 19.57 -0.12
CA GLY A 391 16.32 18.15 -0.30
C GLY A 391 17.00 17.49 0.90
N ALA A 392 18.02 18.13 1.48
CA ALA A 392 18.72 17.65 2.67
C ALA A 392 17.84 17.63 3.92
N LEU A 393 17.04 18.70 4.14
CA LEU A 393 16.05 18.73 5.21
C LEU A 393 15.01 17.62 5.05
N THR A 394 14.64 17.29 3.82
CA THR A 394 13.69 16.20 3.55
C THR A 394 14.30 14.83 3.86
N ASP A 395 15.56 14.61 3.50
CA ASP A 395 16.27 13.36 3.84
C ASP A 395 16.43 13.20 5.36
N ASP A 396 16.77 14.30 6.06
CA ASP A 396 16.84 14.34 7.51
C ASP A 396 15.48 14.13 8.18
N PHE A 397 14.41 14.73 7.65
CA PHE A 397 13.04 14.47 8.10
C PHE A 397 12.68 12.98 8.01
N ILE A 398 12.88 12.37 6.84
CA ILE A 398 12.60 10.95 6.60
C ILE A 398 13.41 10.06 7.55
N HIS A 399 14.70 10.35 7.69
CA HIS A 399 15.58 9.60 8.59
C HIS A 399 15.11 9.68 10.05
N ASN A 400 14.85 10.90 10.56
CA ASN A 400 14.44 11.09 11.94
C ASN A 400 13.07 10.47 12.23
N TYR A 401 12.13 10.51 11.27
CA TYR A 401 10.84 9.85 11.41
C TYR A 401 11.00 8.33 11.53
N ARG A 402 11.78 7.71 10.63
CA ARG A 402 12.12 6.27 10.67
C ARG A 402 12.86 5.88 11.95
N ALA A 403 13.79 6.73 12.41
CA ALA A 403 14.54 6.55 13.64
C ALA A 403 13.73 6.85 14.91
N ARG A 404 12.41 7.10 14.80
CA ARG A 404 11.49 7.41 15.91
C ARG A 404 11.84 8.67 16.70
N ARG A 405 12.59 9.60 16.09
CA ARG A 405 12.83 10.96 16.61
C ARG A 405 11.73 11.88 16.12
N THR A 406 10.50 11.56 16.51
CA THR A 406 9.27 12.17 15.98
C THR A 406 9.21 13.67 16.22
N ARG A 407 9.70 14.16 17.37
CA ARG A 407 9.77 15.61 17.64
C ARG A 407 10.58 16.35 16.59
N THR A 408 11.82 15.91 16.37
CA THR A 408 12.74 16.51 15.40
C THR A 408 12.18 16.40 13.97
N ALA A 409 11.61 15.25 13.63
CA ALA A 409 10.99 15.04 12.33
C ALA A 409 9.82 16.02 12.10
N LEU A 410 8.95 16.20 13.09
CA LEU A 410 7.82 17.13 13.01
C LEU A 410 8.27 18.58 12.95
N GLU A 411 9.32 18.98 13.68
CA GLU A 411 9.89 20.34 13.59
C GLU A 411 10.38 20.66 12.16
N VAL A 412 11.03 19.71 11.49
CA VAL A 412 11.47 19.88 10.10
C VAL A 412 10.28 19.90 9.13
N ALA A 413 9.30 19.01 9.32
CA ALA A 413 8.08 18.97 8.51
C ALA A 413 7.29 20.29 8.64
N GLU A 414 7.12 20.81 9.86
CA GLU A 414 6.52 22.11 10.16
C GLU A 414 7.24 23.24 9.40
N LYS A 415 8.58 23.23 9.41
CA LYS A 415 9.35 24.23 8.68
C LYS A 415 9.12 24.14 7.17
N LEU A 416 9.21 22.95 6.57
CA LEU A 416 8.94 22.75 5.14
C LEU A 416 7.52 23.21 4.76
N CYS A 417 6.52 22.92 5.61
CA CYS A 417 5.15 23.38 5.40
C CYS A 417 5.03 24.90 5.45
N SER A 418 5.72 25.55 6.41
CA SER A 418 5.75 27.01 6.50
C SER A 418 6.35 27.65 5.25
N LEU A 419 7.41 27.08 4.67
CA LEU A 419 8.06 27.58 3.46
C LEU A 419 7.17 27.39 2.23
N ARG A 420 6.43 26.28 2.15
CA ARG A 420 5.40 26.05 1.12
C ARG A 420 4.30 27.11 1.16
N GLY A 421 3.95 27.62 2.34
CA GLY A 421 2.92 28.66 2.49
C GLY A 421 3.34 30.06 2.02
N GLN A 422 4.64 30.33 1.88
CA GLN A 422 5.16 31.68 1.62
C GLN A 422 5.18 32.03 0.12
N LYS A 423 4.00 32.30 -0.44
CA LYS A 423 3.81 32.57 -1.89
C LYS A 423 4.64 33.74 -2.44
N GLU A 424 5.01 34.71 -1.60
CA GLU A 424 5.79 35.89 -1.98
C GLU A 424 7.29 35.78 -1.64
N SER A 425 7.75 34.58 -1.26
CA SER A 425 9.16 34.39 -0.88
C SER A 425 10.11 34.52 -2.08
N LEU A 426 11.36 34.90 -1.82
CA LEU A 426 12.45 34.90 -2.80
C LEU A 426 13.45 33.80 -2.44
N PRO A 427 13.74 32.82 -3.32
CA PRO A 427 13.25 32.72 -4.69
C PRO A 427 11.78 32.27 -4.77
N LYS A 428 11.10 32.64 -5.87
CA LYS A 428 9.66 32.37 -6.06
C LYS A 428 9.34 30.88 -6.18
N GLU A 429 10.36 30.09 -6.51
CA GLU A 429 10.35 28.64 -6.65
C GLU A 429 10.39 27.92 -5.29
N ARG A 430 10.81 28.59 -4.20
CA ARG A 430 10.95 27.95 -2.88
C ARG A 430 9.66 27.23 -2.42
N PRO A 431 8.46 27.82 -2.53
CA PRO A 431 7.23 27.15 -2.10
C PRO A 431 6.94 25.87 -2.89
N GLU A 432 7.21 25.89 -4.21
CA GLU A 432 7.02 24.73 -5.10
C GLU A 432 8.01 23.61 -4.76
N ILE A 433 9.29 23.95 -4.60
CA ILE A 433 10.34 22.99 -4.20
C ILE A 433 10.01 22.38 -2.84
N SER A 434 9.58 23.20 -1.87
CA SER A 434 9.18 22.72 -0.54
C SER A 434 7.98 21.77 -0.60
N GLY A 435 6.99 22.09 -1.45
CA GLY A 435 5.84 21.22 -1.70
C GLY A 435 6.24 19.87 -2.31
N ALA A 436 7.14 19.86 -3.30
CA ALA A 436 7.66 18.64 -3.90
C ALA A 436 8.44 17.78 -2.88
N CYS A 437 9.22 18.43 -2.03
CA CYS A 437 9.95 17.79 -0.92
C CYS A 437 9.02 17.09 0.07
N LEU A 438 7.99 17.79 0.55
CA LEU A 438 6.97 17.22 1.45
C LEU A 438 6.23 16.05 0.81
N LYS A 439 5.87 16.18 -0.46
CA LYS A 439 5.20 15.10 -1.22
C LYS A 439 6.09 13.85 -1.26
N ARG A 440 7.37 13.99 -1.63
CA ARG A 440 8.32 12.87 -1.64
C ARG A 440 8.42 12.20 -0.28
N ALA A 441 8.57 12.98 0.78
CA ALA A 441 8.67 12.41 2.12
C ALA A 441 7.41 11.65 2.54
N LEU A 442 6.23 12.16 2.18
CA LEU A 442 4.98 11.47 2.45
C LEU A 442 4.88 10.15 1.68
N GLU A 443 5.28 10.12 0.40
CA GLU A 443 5.33 8.89 -0.41
C GLU A 443 6.26 7.84 0.20
N GLU A 444 7.43 8.26 0.71
CA GLU A 444 8.43 7.37 1.32
C GLU A 444 8.10 6.90 2.75
N LEU A 445 7.23 7.63 3.45
CA LEU A 445 6.89 7.35 4.85
C LEU A 445 5.48 6.78 5.01
N MET A 446 4.69 6.67 3.94
CA MET A 446 3.26 6.40 4.05
C MET A 446 2.95 5.13 4.85
N ASP A 447 3.68 4.04 4.61
CA ASP A 447 3.48 2.77 5.31
C ASP A 447 3.68 2.92 6.83
N ILE A 448 4.73 3.64 7.23
CA ILE A 448 5.07 3.89 8.64
C ILE A 448 4.05 4.86 9.27
N VAL A 449 3.65 5.90 8.53
CA VAL A 449 2.65 6.87 8.99
C VAL A 449 1.30 6.19 9.21
N VAL A 450 0.91 5.31 8.31
CA VAL A 450 -0.30 4.48 8.42
C VAL A 450 -0.24 3.58 9.65
N GLU A 451 0.88 2.89 9.87
CA GLU A 451 1.09 2.05 11.04
C GLU A 451 0.99 2.89 12.33
N ASP A 452 1.60 4.07 12.33
CA ASP A 452 1.64 4.97 13.47
C ASP A 452 0.25 5.47 13.87
N ILE A 453 -0.61 5.84 12.93
CA ILE A 453 -1.97 6.32 13.23
C ILE A 453 -2.82 5.22 13.92
N HIS A 454 -2.54 3.95 13.62
CA HIS A 454 -3.21 2.80 14.23
C HIS A 454 -2.51 2.27 15.49
N SER A 455 -1.35 2.82 15.83
CA SER A 455 -0.62 2.40 17.01
C SER A 455 -1.45 2.60 18.28
N LYS A 456 -1.37 1.63 19.19
CA LYS A 456 -1.91 1.76 20.55
C LYS A 456 -1.07 2.69 21.42
N GLU A 457 0.12 3.06 20.95
CA GLU A 457 0.99 4.01 21.62
C GLU A 457 0.57 5.44 21.25
N ASN A 458 0.05 6.19 22.23
CA ASN A 458 -0.46 7.56 22.03
C ASN A 458 0.56 8.47 21.33
N GLU A 459 1.84 8.36 21.65
CA GLU A 459 2.89 9.19 21.03
C GLU A 459 3.05 8.92 19.53
N ARG A 460 2.99 7.65 19.12
CA ARG A 460 3.06 7.25 17.69
C ARG A 460 1.80 7.69 16.95
N GLN A 461 0.64 7.41 17.54
CA GLN A 461 -0.64 7.82 16.98
C GLN A 461 -0.71 9.34 16.78
N GLU A 462 -0.28 10.12 17.77
CA GLU A 462 -0.26 11.57 17.67
C GLU A 462 0.78 12.06 16.66
N ALA A 463 1.96 11.45 16.58
CA ALA A 463 2.97 11.81 15.59
C ALA A 463 2.48 11.62 14.15
N GLY A 464 1.86 10.48 13.84
CA GLY A 464 1.27 10.21 12.53
C GLY A 464 0.17 11.20 12.18
N ARG A 465 -0.76 11.48 13.12
CA ARG A 465 -1.83 12.46 12.94
C ARG A 465 -1.29 13.88 12.73
N ARG A 466 -0.34 14.32 13.55
CA ARG A 466 0.29 15.63 13.42
C ARG A 466 0.99 15.77 12.09
N LEU A 467 1.76 14.77 11.66
CA LEU A 467 2.45 14.85 10.37
C LEU A 467 1.46 15.07 9.23
N LEU A 468 0.38 14.29 9.19
CA LEU A 468 -0.67 14.45 8.18
C LEU A 468 -1.33 15.83 8.24
N SER A 469 -1.62 16.31 9.46
CA SER A 469 -2.19 17.65 9.65
C SER A 469 -1.27 18.77 9.14
N HIS A 470 0.06 18.62 9.27
CA HIS A 470 1.01 19.62 8.78
C HIS A 470 1.13 19.60 7.25
N VAL A 471 1.24 18.40 6.67
CA VAL A 471 1.38 18.21 5.22
C VAL A 471 0.12 18.65 4.47
N GLY A 472 -1.05 18.44 5.09
CA GLY A 472 -2.32 18.99 4.63
C GLY A 472 -2.81 18.35 3.32
N ASP A 473 -3.27 19.19 2.39
CA ASP A 473 -3.83 18.78 1.10
C ASP A 473 -2.88 17.92 0.23
N LEU A 474 -1.57 17.99 0.46
CA LEU A 474 -0.59 17.10 -0.19
C LEU A 474 -0.80 15.62 0.16
N ALA A 475 -1.48 15.32 1.27
CA ALA A 475 -1.79 13.96 1.66
C ALA A 475 -2.99 13.35 0.94
N ILE A 476 -3.82 14.17 0.29
CA ILE A 476 -5.04 13.73 -0.39
C ILE A 476 -4.77 12.61 -1.42
N PRO A 477 -3.82 12.74 -2.37
CA PRO A 477 -3.58 11.69 -3.37
C PRO A 477 -3.17 10.36 -2.75
N ALA A 478 -2.39 10.42 -1.67
CA ALA A 478 -1.92 9.23 -0.99
C ALA A 478 -3.05 8.54 -0.20
N PHE A 479 -3.96 9.30 0.42
CA PHE A 479 -5.18 8.71 1.02
C PHE A 479 -6.13 8.14 -0.01
N VAL A 480 -6.30 8.80 -1.16
CA VAL A 480 -7.10 8.26 -2.27
C VAL A 480 -6.52 6.91 -2.72
N LYS A 481 -5.20 6.84 -2.90
CA LYS A 481 -4.51 5.58 -3.23
C LYS A 481 -4.75 4.48 -2.19
N ILE A 482 -4.65 4.83 -0.89
CA ILE A 482 -4.96 3.88 0.20
C ILE A 482 -6.40 3.38 0.10
N VAL A 483 -7.37 4.26 -0.16
CA VAL A 483 -8.77 3.86 -0.33
C VAL A 483 -8.92 2.89 -1.50
N ILE A 484 -8.26 3.14 -2.62
CA ILE A 484 -8.35 2.30 -3.83
C ILE A 484 -7.68 0.94 -3.64
N ASP A 485 -6.43 0.92 -3.18
CA ASP A 485 -5.55 -0.25 -3.25
C ASP A 485 -5.64 -1.16 -2.01
N SER A 486 -6.00 -0.60 -0.85
CA SER A 486 -5.92 -1.33 0.41
C SER A 486 -7.00 -2.42 0.54
N ARG A 487 -6.57 -3.61 0.98
CA ARG A 487 -7.47 -4.70 1.40
C ARG A 487 -8.00 -4.52 2.81
N ASP A 488 -7.34 -3.72 3.63
CA ASP A 488 -7.75 -3.48 5.01
C ASP A 488 -8.86 -2.42 5.08
N ARG A 489 -10.03 -2.85 5.54
CA ARG A 489 -11.21 -2.00 5.71
C ARG A 489 -10.98 -0.90 6.76
N ALA A 490 -10.24 -1.17 7.83
CA ALA A 490 -9.96 -0.19 8.88
C ALA A 490 -9.10 0.95 8.30
N LEU A 491 -8.02 0.58 7.61
CA LEU A 491 -7.15 1.51 6.92
C LEU A 491 -7.89 2.39 5.89
N ARG A 492 -8.76 1.80 5.06
CA ARG A 492 -9.59 2.58 4.12
C ARG A 492 -10.52 3.55 4.83
N SER A 493 -11.10 3.14 5.95
CA SER A 493 -12.03 3.98 6.72
C SER A 493 -11.30 5.17 7.35
N LEU A 494 -10.08 4.97 7.83
CA LEU A 494 -9.23 6.04 8.33
C LEU A 494 -8.84 7.02 7.22
N ALA A 495 -8.35 6.51 6.08
CA ALA A 495 -8.00 7.36 4.94
C ALA A 495 -9.21 8.20 4.48
N ALA A 496 -10.41 7.62 4.49
CA ALA A 496 -11.64 8.34 4.21
C ALA A 496 -11.99 9.39 5.27
N GLU A 497 -11.79 9.11 6.57
CA GLU A 497 -12.00 10.11 7.63
C GLU A 497 -11.06 11.31 7.42
N GLN A 498 -9.79 11.06 7.10
CA GLN A 498 -8.84 12.12 6.79
C GLN A 498 -9.24 12.90 5.53
N LEU A 499 -9.68 12.22 4.46
CA LEU A 499 -10.23 12.87 3.26
C LEU A 499 -11.44 13.76 3.59
N GLY A 500 -12.32 13.31 4.49
CA GLY A 500 -13.45 14.11 4.98
C GLY A 500 -13.01 15.38 5.72
N GLN A 501 -11.94 15.31 6.52
CA GLN A 501 -11.37 16.48 7.21
C GLN A 501 -10.82 17.54 6.23
N TYR A 502 -10.39 17.13 5.04
CA TYR A 502 -10.00 18.07 3.97
C TYR A 502 -11.21 18.71 3.26
N GLY A 503 -12.44 18.28 3.53
CA GLY A 503 -13.66 18.84 2.95
C GLY A 503 -13.74 18.68 1.43
N VAL A 504 -14.11 19.75 0.73
CA VAL A 504 -14.35 19.74 -0.74
C VAL A 504 -13.16 19.19 -1.54
N PRO A 505 -11.89 19.59 -1.29
CA PRO A 505 -10.73 18.96 -1.95
C PRO A 505 -10.67 17.44 -1.81
N GLY A 506 -10.90 16.91 -0.60
CA GLY A 506 -10.88 15.47 -0.34
C GLY A 506 -12.03 14.74 -1.02
N ALA A 507 -13.24 15.32 -0.94
CA ALA A 507 -14.42 14.80 -1.63
C ALA A 507 -14.24 14.77 -3.16
N LYS A 508 -13.71 15.84 -3.75
CA LYS A 508 -13.44 15.92 -5.20
C LYS A 508 -12.41 14.91 -5.66
N ALA A 509 -11.32 14.75 -4.91
CA ALA A 509 -10.28 13.80 -5.24
C ALA A 509 -10.76 12.35 -5.17
N LEU A 510 -11.65 12.03 -4.22
CA LEU A 510 -12.25 10.70 -4.17
C LEU A 510 -13.33 10.52 -5.26
N ALA A 511 -14.09 11.57 -5.57
CA ALA A 511 -15.10 11.53 -6.62
C ALA A 511 -14.50 11.35 -8.02
N SER A 512 -13.30 11.86 -8.30
CA SER A 512 -12.63 11.65 -9.60
C SER A 512 -12.30 10.18 -9.88
N GLU A 513 -12.22 9.35 -8.83
CA GLU A 513 -11.98 7.92 -8.93
C GLU A 513 -13.25 7.13 -9.28
N LEU A 514 -14.43 7.74 -9.17
CA LEU A 514 -15.69 7.14 -9.61
C LEU A 514 -15.86 7.28 -11.12
N ASN A 515 -15.03 6.58 -11.89
CA ASN A 515 -15.04 6.61 -13.35
C ASN A 515 -15.02 5.21 -13.97
N MET A 516 -15.45 5.11 -15.23
CA MET A 516 -15.58 3.84 -15.97
C MET A 516 -14.25 3.12 -16.25
N GLY A 517 -13.11 3.81 -16.11
CA GLY A 517 -11.77 3.23 -16.31
C GLY A 517 -11.26 2.44 -15.11
N ASN A 518 -11.83 2.64 -13.92
CA ASN A 518 -11.41 1.94 -12.71
C ASN A 518 -12.00 0.52 -12.61
N THR A 519 -11.27 -0.36 -11.92
CA THR A 519 -11.68 -1.77 -11.72
C THR A 519 -12.87 -1.85 -10.77
N THR A 520 -13.71 -2.89 -10.91
CA THR A 520 -14.82 -3.14 -9.97
C THR A 520 -14.33 -3.20 -8.52
N TYR A 521 -13.17 -3.81 -8.29
CA TYR A 521 -12.57 -3.91 -6.96
C TYR A 521 -12.24 -2.53 -6.36
N ALA A 522 -11.53 -1.69 -7.12
CA ALA A 522 -11.21 -0.31 -6.75
C ALA A 522 -12.49 0.50 -6.47
N LEU A 523 -13.47 0.43 -7.36
CA LEU A 523 -14.74 1.16 -7.23
C LEU A 523 -15.55 0.69 -6.00
N LEU A 524 -15.58 -0.61 -5.71
CA LEU A 524 -16.22 -1.12 -4.50
C LEU A 524 -15.55 -0.60 -3.23
N ASN A 525 -14.21 -0.50 -3.23
CA ASN A 525 -13.47 0.07 -2.11
C ASN A 525 -13.83 1.54 -1.91
N VAL A 526 -13.80 2.34 -2.98
CA VAL A 526 -14.19 3.76 -2.96
C VAL A 526 -15.62 3.92 -2.46
N VAL A 527 -16.58 3.23 -3.07
CA VAL A 527 -18.01 3.29 -2.71
C VAL A 527 -18.25 2.93 -1.24
N SER A 528 -17.47 1.99 -0.70
CA SER A 528 -17.63 1.55 0.70
C SER A 528 -17.36 2.63 1.74
N VAL A 529 -16.62 3.70 1.39
CA VAL A 529 -16.20 4.76 2.31
C VAL A 529 -16.79 6.14 2.01
N LEU A 530 -17.51 6.32 0.90
CA LEU A 530 -18.07 7.63 0.49
C LEU A 530 -18.99 8.26 1.56
N GLY A 531 -19.70 7.43 2.33
CA GLY A 531 -20.56 7.91 3.42
C GLY A 531 -19.80 8.55 4.58
N THR A 532 -18.48 8.31 4.69
CA THR A 532 -17.60 8.94 5.68
C THR A 532 -17.08 10.30 5.18
N VAL A 533 -16.78 10.41 3.88
CA VAL A 533 -16.25 11.65 3.29
C VAL A 533 -17.36 12.69 3.08
N GLY A 534 -18.49 12.28 2.52
CA GLY A 534 -19.59 13.19 2.16
C GLY A 534 -19.22 14.19 1.05
N GLY A 535 -20.17 15.07 0.71
CA GLY A 535 -20.03 16.07 -0.36
C GLY A 535 -20.92 15.80 -1.57
N GLU A 536 -21.38 16.88 -2.24
CA GLU A 536 -22.26 16.75 -3.41
C GLU A 536 -21.52 16.21 -4.64
N GLU A 537 -20.21 16.44 -4.73
CA GLU A 537 -19.36 16.01 -5.85
C GLU A 537 -19.30 14.49 -6.00
N ILE A 538 -19.52 13.77 -4.89
CA ILE A 538 -19.64 12.31 -4.89
C ILE A 538 -20.85 11.86 -5.71
N LEU A 539 -21.98 12.58 -5.64
CA LEU A 539 -23.21 12.21 -6.36
C LEU A 539 -23.02 12.30 -7.88
N ASP A 540 -22.28 13.32 -8.35
CA ASP A 540 -21.94 13.47 -9.77
C ASP A 540 -21.06 12.31 -10.25
N GLY A 541 -20.05 11.94 -9.46
CA GLY A 541 -19.19 10.79 -9.74
C GLY A 541 -19.97 9.46 -9.80
N LEU A 542 -20.84 9.21 -8.81
CA LEU A 542 -21.73 8.04 -8.79
C LEU A 542 -22.68 8.01 -10.01
N GLY A 543 -23.10 9.18 -10.49
CA GLY A 543 -23.92 9.35 -11.68
C GLY A 543 -23.29 8.77 -12.95
N THR A 544 -21.97 8.79 -13.06
CA THR A 544 -21.26 8.22 -14.22
C THR A 544 -21.30 6.69 -14.25
N LEU A 545 -21.57 6.05 -13.11
CA LEU A 545 -21.49 4.60 -12.91
C LEU A 545 -22.87 3.89 -12.91
N ILE A 546 -23.96 4.61 -13.20
CA ILE A 546 -25.33 4.02 -13.20
C ILE A 546 -25.51 2.86 -14.18
N HIS A 547 -24.68 2.79 -15.22
CA HIS A 547 -24.69 1.74 -16.22
C HIS A 547 -23.44 0.86 -16.16
N TYR A 548 -22.70 0.91 -15.04
CA TYR A 548 -21.50 0.09 -14.86
C TYR A 548 -21.85 -1.40 -15.01
N PRO A 549 -21.05 -2.24 -15.70
CA PRO A 549 -21.44 -3.61 -16.04
C PRO A 549 -21.73 -4.51 -14.83
N ASP A 550 -20.95 -4.34 -13.77
CA ASP A 550 -21.04 -5.18 -12.58
C ASP A 550 -22.28 -4.85 -11.71
N PRO A 551 -23.21 -5.80 -11.51
CA PRO A 551 -24.43 -5.56 -10.75
C PRO A 551 -24.18 -5.39 -9.24
N ASP A 552 -23.10 -5.94 -8.70
CA ASP A 552 -22.79 -5.83 -7.26
C ASP A 552 -22.28 -4.42 -6.94
N LEU A 553 -21.49 -3.80 -7.84
CA LEU A 553 -21.15 -2.38 -7.74
C LEU A 553 -22.39 -1.51 -7.84
N ARG A 554 -23.27 -1.72 -8.83
CA ARG A 554 -24.51 -0.94 -8.95
C ARG A 554 -25.39 -1.08 -7.70
N HIS A 555 -25.46 -2.28 -7.13
CA HIS A 555 -26.14 -2.52 -5.85
C HIS A 555 -25.48 -1.73 -4.70
N ALA A 556 -24.15 -1.73 -4.60
CA ALA A 556 -23.41 -0.96 -3.60
C ALA A 556 -23.64 0.56 -3.75
N ILE A 557 -23.72 1.06 -4.98
CA ILE A 557 -24.05 2.47 -5.27
C ILE A 557 -25.44 2.81 -4.72
N VAL A 558 -26.46 2.00 -5.01
CA VAL A 558 -27.80 2.27 -4.46
C VAL A 558 -27.81 2.24 -2.93
N ARG A 559 -27.05 1.34 -2.30
CA ARG A 559 -26.91 1.31 -0.83
C ARG A 559 -26.27 2.58 -0.27
N ILE A 560 -25.28 3.15 -0.96
CA ILE A 560 -24.64 4.37 -0.48
C ILE A 560 -25.55 5.58 -0.64
N LEU A 561 -26.36 5.64 -1.70
CA LEU A 561 -27.36 6.70 -1.91
C LEU A 561 -28.37 6.78 -0.75
N ALA A 562 -28.74 5.65 -0.16
CA ALA A 562 -29.59 5.61 1.03
C ALA A 562 -29.02 6.41 2.23
N ARG A 563 -27.68 6.54 2.30
CA ARG A 563 -26.95 7.22 3.38
C ARG A 563 -26.57 8.66 3.04
N LEU A 564 -26.66 9.05 1.78
CA LEU A 564 -26.34 10.39 1.32
C LEU A 564 -27.61 11.27 1.36
N PRO A 565 -27.57 12.44 2.04
CA PRO A 565 -28.73 13.30 2.17
C PRO A 565 -29.04 14.06 0.87
N GLY A 566 -30.31 14.46 0.72
CA GLY A 566 -30.76 15.41 -0.31
C GLY A 566 -31.43 14.77 -1.53
N ASP A 567 -32.28 15.57 -2.19
CA ASP A 567 -33.11 15.13 -3.32
C ASP A 567 -32.29 14.61 -4.50
N LYS A 568 -31.08 15.13 -4.73
CA LYS A 568 -30.16 14.63 -5.77
C LYS A 568 -29.85 13.14 -5.60
N SER A 569 -29.70 12.66 -4.36
CA SER A 569 -29.48 11.24 -4.07
C SER A 569 -30.69 10.40 -4.48
N SER A 570 -31.89 10.88 -4.18
CA SER A 570 -33.15 10.23 -4.59
C SER A 570 -33.36 10.28 -6.10
N GLU A 571 -33.06 11.40 -6.76
CA GLU A 571 -33.10 11.51 -8.23
C GLU A 571 -32.18 10.49 -8.91
N LEU A 572 -31.00 10.25 -8.34
CA LEU A 572 -30.10 9.24 -8.84
C LEU A 572 -30.62 7.82 -8.57
N ALA A 573 -31.19 7.56 -7.39
CA ALA A 573 -31.82 6.29 -7.07
C ALA A 573 -32.99 5.96 -8.01
N VAL A 574 -33.76 6.96 -8.48
CA VAL A 574 -34.81 6.78 -9.51
C VAL A 574 -34.24 6.18 -10.80
N LYS A 575 -32.99 6.48 -11.18
CA LYS A 575 -32.36 5.91 -12.40
C LYS A 575 -32.18 4.39 -12.29
N PHE A 576 -31.97 3.87 -11.08
CA PHE A 576 -31.79 2.44 -10.83
C PHE A 576 -33.11 1.63 -10.82
N LEU A 577 -34.28 2.28 -10.85
CA LEU A 577 -35.56 1.59 -11.05
C LEU A 577 -35.67 0.94 -12.44
N GLY A 578 -34.85 1.37 -13.40
CA GLY A 578 -34.73 0.79 -14.74
C GLY A 578 -33.62 -0.25 -14.90
N ASP A 579 -32.96 -0.68 -13.81
CA ASP A 579 -31.80 -1.57 -13.88
C ASP A 579 -32.14 -2.94 -14.49
N LYS A 580 -31.18 -3.57 -15.16
CA LYS A 580 -31.34 -4.94 -15.72
C LYS A 580 -31.56 -5.99 -14.63
N LYS A 581 -30.99 -5.80 -13.44
CA LYS A 581 -31.05 -6.76 -12.33
C LYS A 581 -32.18 -6.38 -11.36
N GLU A 582 -33.10 -7.30 -11.14
CA GLU A 582 -34.22 -7.17 -10.19
C GLU A 582 -33.79 -6.79 -8.78
N SER A 583 -32.69 -7.35 -8.26
CA SER A 583 -32.20 -7.01 -6.92
C SER A 583 -31.78 -5.54 -6.78
N VAL A 584 -31.28 -4.91 -7.85
CA VAL A 584 -30.92 -3.48 -7.88
C VAL A 584 -32.18 -2.62 -7.95
N ARG A 585 -33.15 -3.00 -8.80
CA ARG A 585 -34.44 -2.28 -8.91
C ARG A 585 -35.21 -2.25 -7.60
N ARG A 586 -35.29 -3.40 -6.89
CA ARG A 586 -35.96 -3.49 -5.59
C ARG A 586 -35.30 -2.62 -4.54
N LEU A 587 -33.96 -2.70 -4.43
CA LEU A 587 -33.22 -1.86 -3.50
C LEU A 587 -33.44 -0.37 -3.80
N ALA A 588 -33.45 0.03 -5.07
CA ALA A 588 -33.73 1.42 -5.45
C ALA A 588 -35.14 1.85 -5.02
N ALA A 589 -36.14 0.98 -5.18
CA ALA A 589 -37.50 1.25 -4.70
C ALA A 589 -37.55 1.41 -3.18
N ASP A 590 -36.90 0.52 -2.43
CA ASP A 590 -36.83 0.59 -0.97
C ASP A 590 -36.19 1.91 -0.50
N VAL A 591 -35.03 2.28 -1.08
CA VAL A 591 -34.33 3.53 -0.76
C VAL A 591 -35.23 4.75 -0.97
N LEU A 592 -35.96 4.81 -2.08
CA LEU A 592 -36.88 5.91 -2.38
C LEU A 592 -38.06 5.97 -1.41
N GLY A 593 -38.55 4.81 -0.96
CA GLY A 593 -39.59 4.70 0.06
C GLY A 593 -39.12 5.19 1.43
N ASP A 594 -37.92 4.80 1.84
CA ASP A 594 -37.32 5.19 3.12
C ASP A 594 -36.98 6.68 3.16
N GLN A 595 -36.53 7.23 2.03
CA GLN A 595 -36.32 8.68 1.84
C GLN A 595 -37.62 9.47 1.65
N ARG A 596 -38.77 8.78 1.48
CA ARG A 596 -40.09 9.37 1.22
C ARG A 596 -40.13 10.29 -0.02
N TYR A 597 -39.38 9.96 -1.07
CA TYR A 597 -39.25 10.78 -2.26
C TYR A 597 -40.46 10.65 -3.20
N LYS A 598 -41.49 11.49 -2.97
CA LYS A 598 -42.75 11.47 -3.74
C LYS A 598 -42.59 11.58 -5.26
N PRO A 599 -41.62 12.32 -5.84
CA PRO A 599 -41.44 12.33 -7.30
C PRO A 599 -41.14 10.93 -7.90
N ALA A 600 -40.75 9.94 -7.09
CA ALA A 600 -40.59 8.55 -7.52
C ALA A 600 -41.90 7.80 -7.81
N VAL A 601 -43.08 8.33 -7.44
CA VAL A 601 -44.36 7.62 -7.60
C VAL A 601 -44.60 7.18 -9.05
N MET A 602 -44.44 8.09 -10.01
CA MET A 602 -44.64 7.74 -11.43
C MET A 602 -43.60 6.73 -11.96
N PRO A 603 -42.29 6.87 -11.70
CA PRO A 603 -41.30 5.83 -11.98
C PRO A 603 -41.63 4.46 -11.37
N LEU A 604 -42.04 4.42 -10.09
CA LEU A 604 -42.42 3.20 -9.39
C LEU A 604 -43.65 2.54 -10.02
N LEU A 605 -44.65 3.32 -10.39
CA LEU A 605 -45.82 2.82 -11.13
C LEU A 605 -45.47 2.23 -12.50
N ARG A 606 -44.43 2.73 -13.18
CA ARG A 606 -43.92 2.11 -14.42
C ARG A 606 -43.23 0.78 -14.13
N LEU A 607 -42.40 0.72 -13.09
CA LEU A 607 -41.74 -0.52 -12.66
C LEU A 607 -42.79 -1.60 -12.32
N LEU A 608 -43.86 -1.23 -11.62
CA LEU A 608 -44.95 -2.11 -11.23
C LEU A 608 -45.61 -2.86 -12.40
N ARG A 609 -45.67 -2.25 -13.59
CA ARG A 609 -46.32 -2.85 -14.78
C ARG A 609 -45.54 -4.03 -15.38
N GLN A 610 -44.23 -4.08 -15.12
CA GLN A 610 -43.33 -5.09 -15.68
C GLN A 610 -42.61 -5.89 -14.58
N ALA A 611 -43.06 -5.72 -13.33
CA ALA A 611 -42.45 -6.28 -12.14
C ALA A 611 -42.68 -7.79 -12.02
N SER A 612 -41.68 -8.51 -11.50
CA SER A 612 -41.89 -9.83 -10.88
C SER A 612 -42.88 -9.72 -9.71
N VAL A 613 -43.38 -10.84 -9.21
CA VAL A 613 -44.25 -10.84 -8.01
C VAL A 613 -43.55 -10.18 -6.81
N ALA A 614 -42.28 -10.52 -6.56
CA ALA A 614 -41.51 -9.96 -5.45
C ALA A 614 -41.25 -8.45 -5.62
N GLU A 615 -41.02 -8.00 -6.85
CA GLU A 615 -40.91 -6.58 -7.18
C GLU A 615 -42.23 -5.84 -6.98
N ALA A 616 -43.34 -6.42 -7.42
CA ALA A 616 -44.66 -5.82 -7.28
C ALA A 616 -45.04 -5.64 -5.80
N GLU A 617 -44.74 -6.63 -4.95
CA GLU A 617 -44.92 -6.50 -3.50
C GLU A 617 -44.11 -5.34 -2.92
N THR A 618 -42.82 -5.25 -3.28
CA THR A 618 -41.90 -4.19 -2.83
C THR A 618 -42.44 -2.82 -3.24
N VAL A 619 -42.79 -2.67 -4.52
CA VAL A 619 -43.29 -1.41 -5.07
C VAL A 619 -44.62 -1.00 -4.44
N CYS A 620 -45.55 -1.95 -4.18
CA CYS A 620 -46.79 -1.63 -3.48
C CYS A 620 -46.52 -1.10 -2.06
N LEU A 621 -45.63 -1.76 -1.31
CA LEU A 621 -45.23 -1.30 0.03
C LEU A 621 -44.64 0.11 -0.02
N VAL A 622 -43.72 0.36 -0.95
CA VAL A 622 -43.08 1.66 -1.15
C VAL A 622 -44.12 2.74 -1.48
N LEU A 623 -45.03 2.49 -2.44
CA LEU A 623 -46.09 3.44 -2.78
C LEU A 623 -47.01 3.76 -1.60
N GLY A 624 -47.30 2.76 -0.75
CA GLY A 624 -48.02 2.97 0.50
C GLY A 624 -47.25 3.86 1.49
N ARG A 625 -45.93 3.66 1.64
CA ARG A 625 -45.07 4.52 2.48
C ARG A 625 -44.98 5.96 1.96
N LEU A 626 -45.00 6.15 0.64
CA LEU A 626 -45.02 7.48 0.01
C LEU A 626 -46.37 8.21 0.23
N GLY A 627 -47.47 7.45 0.30
CA GLY A 627 -48.81 7.95 0.61
C GLY A 627 -49.36 8.92 -0.44
N ASP A 628 -48.84 8.90 -1.67
CA ASP A 628 -49.27 9.82 -2.72
C ASP A 628 -50.58 9.31 -3.37
N PRO A 629 -51.67 10.10 -3.34
CA PRO A 629 -52.97 9.69 -3.88
C PRO A 629 -52.95 9.31 -5.37
N SER A 630 -51.98 9.80 -6.15
CA SER A 630 -51.87 9.51 -7.58
C SER A 630 -51.63 8.03 -7.89
N ALA A 631 -51.13 7.24 -6.93
CA ALA A 631 -50.97 5.80 -7.09
C ALA A 631 -52.27 4.99 -6.92
N ALA A 632 -53.35 5.60 -6.41
CA ALA A 632 -54.57 4.89 -6.02
C ALA A 632 -55.19 4.10 -7.18
N GLU A 633 -55.33 4.69 -8.36
CA GLU A 633 -55.96 4.01 -9.49
C GLU A 633 -55.16 2.77 -9.94
N SER A 634 -53.83 2.90 -9.99
CA SER A 634 -52.96 1.79 -10.42
C SER A 634 -52.94 0.65 -9.39
N LEU A 635 -52.89 0.98 -8.09
CA LEU A 635 -53.01 -0.01 -7.02
C LEU A 635 -54.40 -0.67 -7.00
N GLY A 636 -55.46 0.09 -7.27
CA GLY A 636 -56.82 -0.44 -7.39
C GLY A 636 -56.98 -1.44 -8.54
N ARG A 637 -56.26 -1.26 -9.66
CA ARG A 637 -56.24 -2.25 -10.76
C ARG A 637 -55.63 -3.59 -10.31
N LEU A 638 -54.52 -3.58 -9.58
CA LEU A 638 -53.92 -4.81 -9.04
C LEU A 638 -54.87 -5.56 -8.10
N LEU A 639 -55.66 -4.82 -7.32
CA LEU A 639 -56.63 -5.41 -6.40
C LEU A 639 -57.77 -6.16 -7.13
N LYS A 640 -58.11 -5.76 -8.36
CA LYS A 640 -59.14 -6.36 -9.24
C LYS A 640 -58.70 -7.68 -9.88
N GLU A 641 -57.41 -7.96 -9.99
CA GLU A 641 -56.89 -9.12 -10.70
C GLU A 641 -57.07 -10.44 -9.89
N LYS A 642 -58.31 -10.95 -9.81
CA LYS A 642 -58.68 -12.18 -9.08
C LYS A 642 -58.47 -13.48 -9.87
N ASN A 643 -58.44 -13.42 -11.20
CA ASN A 643 -58.63 -14.60 -12.05
C ASN A 643 -57.40 -14.93 -12.90
N TYR A 644 -56.56 -15.85 -12.42
CA TYR A 644 -55.61 -16.55 -13.27
C TYR A 644 -55.91 -18.05 -13.21
N LEU A 645 -56.90 -18.47 -14.00
CA LEU A 645 -57.36 -19.86 -14.11
C LEU A 645 -56.27 -20.86 -14.53
N PHE A 646 -55.08 -20.39 -14.93
CA PHE A 646 -53.97 -21.22 -15.43
C PHE A 646 -52.57 -20.85 -14.90
N SER A 647 -52.46 -20.06 -13.81
CA SER A 647 -51.13 -19.68 -13.27
C SER A 647 -50.70 -20.56 -12.09
N LYS A 648 -49.47 -21.11 -12.16
CA LYS A 648 -48.83 -21.92 -11.10
C LYS A 648 -48.58 -21.15 -9.79
N ASP A 649 -48.80 -19.83 -9.74
CA ASP A 649 -48.31 -18.94 -8.67
C ASP A 649 -49.43 -18.14 -7.96
N LYS A 650 -50.59 -18.79 -7.76
CA LYS A 650 -51.80 -18.16 -7.19
C LYS A 650 -51.57 -17.52 -5.82
N SER A 651 -50.75 -18.15 -4.96
CA SER A 651 -50.43 -17.64 -3.62
C SER A 651 -49.59 -16.36 -3.67
N ALA A 652 -48.60 -16.31 -4.56
CA ALA A 652 -47.67 -15.19 -4.68
C ALA A 652 -48.35 -13.95 -5.32
N ARG A 653 -49.35 -14.12 -6.18
CA ARG A 653 -50.13 -12.97 -6.67
C ARG A 653 -51.12 -12.45 -5.64
N GLU A 654 -51.56 -13.30 -4.73
CA GLU A 654 -52.44 -12.91 -3.64
C GLU A 654 -51.73 -12.03 -2.60
N THR A 655 -50.44 -12.26 -2.35
CA THR A 655 -49.63 -11.37 -1.50
C THR A 655 -49.52 -9.97 -2.11
N VAL A 656 -49.37 -9.84 -3.43
CA VAL A 656 -49.40 -8.55 -4.13
C VAL A 656 -50.74 -7.83 -3.92
N ARG A 657 -51.88 -8.53 -4.02
CA ARG A 657 -53.21 -7.94 -3.72
C ARG A 657 -53.30 -7.42 -2.29
N ILE A 658 -52.77 -8.18 -1.32
CA ILE A 658 -52.72 -7.76 0.08
C ILE A 658 -51.84 -6.51 0.25
N ARG A 659 -50.66 -6.45 -0.39
CA ARG A 659 -49.79 -5.27 -0.36
C ARG A 659 -50.43 -4.06 -1.03
N ALA A 660 -51.11 -4.24 -2.15
CA ALA A 660 -51.83 -3.18 -2.84
C ALA A 660 -52.99 -2.64 -2.00
N ALA A 661 -53.77 -3.52 -1.34
CA ALA A 661 -54.82 -3.11 -0.41
C ALA A 661 -54.24 -2.31 0.77
N TRP A 662 -53.16 -2.80 1.38
CA TRP A 662 -52.49 -2.10 2.48
C TRP A 662 -51.99 -0.72 2.03
N ALA A 663 -51.38 -0.65 0.85
CA ALA A 663 -50.91 0.60 0.28
C ALA A 663 -52.06 1.57 0.10
N LEU A 664 -53.17 1.16 -0.55
CA LEU A 664 -54.37 1.99 -0.73
C LEU A 664 -54.90 2.58 0.58
N ALA A 665 -54.84 1.83 1.68
CA ALA A 665 -55.27 2.35 2.98
C ALA A 665 -54.42 3.55 3.47
N GLN A 666 -53.19 3.71 2.96
CA GLN A 666 -52.30 4.84 3.27
C GLN A 666 -52.52 6.06 2.35
N LEU A 667 -53.38 5.97 1.31
CA LEU A 667 -53.57 7.01 0.28
C LEU A 667 -54.77 7.94 0.54
N GLY A 668 -55.33 7.91 1.76
CA GLY A 668 -56.50 8.73 2.13
C GLY A 668 -57.73 8.46 1.27
N ALA A 669 -58.51 9.50 0.97
CA ALA A 669 -59.81 9.38 0.29
C ALA A 669 -59.73 8.68 -1.08
N ALA A 670 -58.67 8.95 -1.86
CA ALA A 670 -58.47 8.31 -3.16
C ALA A 670 -58.25 6.79 -3.02
N GLY A 671 -57.53 6.37 -1.98
CA GLY A 671 -57.32 4.96 -1.65
C GLY A 671 -58.58 4.30 -1.10
N GLN A 672 -59.31 4.99 -0.22
CA GLN A 672 -60.62 4.57 0.32
C GLN A 672 -61.60 4.20 -0.79
N ALA A 673 -61.72 5.06 -1.80
CA ALA A 673 -62.62 4.83 -2.94
C ALA A 673 -62.29 3.53 -3.69
N GLN A 674 -61.02 3.13 -3.76
CA GLN A 674 -60.60 1.88 -4.40
C GLN A 674 -60.81 0.65 -3.51
N LEU A 675 -60.79 0.81 -2.18
CA LEU A 675 -60.97 -0.29 -1.22
C LEU A 675 -62.42 -0.66 -0.96
N LEU A 676 -63.36 0.29 -1.07
CA LEU A 676 -64.78 0.09 -0.76
C LEU A 676 -65.41 -1.16 -1.39
N PRO A 677 -65.13 -1.52 -2.67
CA PRO A 677 -65.68 -2.72 -3.30
C PRO A 677 -65.19 -4.05 -2.69
N TYR A 678 -64.18 -4.03 -1.81
CA TYR A 678 -63.47 -5.20 -1.29
C TYR A 678 -63.77 -5.51 0.19
N ILE A 679 -64.73 -4.84 0.80
CA ILE A 679 -65.24 -5.13 2.16
C ILE A 679 -65.81 -6.55 2.27
N GLY A 680 -66.19 -7.18 1.15
CA GLY A 680 -66.62 -8.58 1.08
C GLY A 680 -65.62 -9.50 0.39
N ASP A 681 -64.33 -9.13 0.29
CA ASP A 681 -63.36 -9.94 -0.46
C ASP A 681 -63.21 -11.36 0.11
N SER A 682 -63.01 -12.35 -0.76
CA SER A 682 -62.81 -13.74 -0.37
C SER A 682 -61.53 -13.94 0.46
N ASN A 683 -60.51 -13.11 0.24
CA ASN A 683 -59.29 -13.14 1.05
C ASN A 683 -59.51 -12.38 2.36
N PRO A 684 -59.29 -13.01 3.53
CA PRO A 684 -59.52 -12.38 4.83
C PRO A 684 -58.63 -11.16 5.08
N SER A 685 -57.39 -11.16 4.61
CA SER A 685 -56.45 -10.06 4.80
C SER A 685 -56.85 -8.83 3.97
N VAL A 686 -57.23 -9.03 2.70
CA VAL A 686 -57.73 -7.94 1.84
C VAL A 686 -59.01 -7.36 2.43
N ARG A 687 -59.91 -8.22 2.91
CA ARG A 687 -61.18 -7.83 3.54
C ARG A 687 -60.98 -7.01 4.81
N ASP A 688 -60.10 -7.45 5.72
CA ASP A 688 -59.79 -6.73 6.96
C ASP A 688 -59.17 -5.35 6.69
N ILE A 689 -58.25 -5.27 5.72
CA ILE A 689 -57.66 -4.00 5.30
C ILE A 689 -58.72 -3.08 4.69
N ALA A 690 -59.60 -3.60 3.82
CA ALA A 690 -60.67 -2.82 3.21
C ALA A 690 -61.66 -2.31 4.27
N LEU A 691 -62.04 -3.12 5.25
CA LEU A 691 -62.91 -2.71 6.36
C LEU A 691 -62.30 -1.58 7.19
N LYS A 692 -61.03 -1.70 7.58
CA LYS A 692 -60.30 -0.69 8.36
C LYS A 692 -59.98 0.56 7.55
N GLY A 693 -59.72 0.40 6.25
CA GLY A 693 -59.41 1.50 5.35
C GLY A 693 -60.66 2.28 4.93
N ALA A 694 -61.84 1.63 4.85
CA ALA A 694 -63.10 2.24 4.43
C ALA A 694 -63.89 2.93 5.54
N SER A 695 -63.54 2.70 6.80
CA SER A 695 -63.93 3.54 7.95
C SER A 695 -63.09 4.81 7.99
#